data_AF-A0A849GYQ7-F1
#
_entry.id   AF-A0A849GYQ7-F1
#
_cell.length_a   1.000
_cell.length_b   1.000
_cell.length_c   1.000
_cell.angle_alpha   90.00
_cell.angle_beta   90.00
_cell.angle_gamma   90.00
#
_symmetry.space_group_name_H-M   'P 1'
#
loop_
_entity.id
_entity.type
_entity.pdbx_description
1 polymer ?
#
loop_
_entity_poly.entity_id
_entity_poly.type
_entity_poly.pdbx_seq_one_letter_code
_entity_poly.pdbx_strand_id
1 'polypeptide(L)'
;MRDQAAGTSGQDLRRPEDDLHEVLRSLKQGLDEAASGFFGSLEQVVSQPFREAVHEISAAHARASAQAGLESESSSPEDPGTWTRYASYRSAVLSEVLEPLRDTLLERNGAQETEAAWASLRADILRLMAGLPMEVRCPEPPELYDLQENDGFRVRVGKGVVRFRRGLSSAFGRRGGGVGRQTGKKSPAQSLPAQTIPLRRLAEQCFQGVLSSRLETLREGFHRECAGPVAVLESAVAQWTKEWPLLETELEKGGGYLPEASRQAVSEAMEELLRLAQGSPADASEPPTSDGNGTASAEVTPAEERISPEAVAGGLTRALEHGGTFPAPEELCDQLVAMVESAWLEFLEHVRVAGTFMRSSPPSDSVPRAEERARAQDKACEAWIQWHRTAPNRLVLSIHLLRLMEGIAETREELVTGAAETVLLPLTEARESSRRAFRALAERAEKAFSQPKDSQDPAVLSDEVTGLLTEGLGVLDGSWGGFLTPDGIEDSIHALADGASTGLAGRLTILPDTISVQAVHSDDVALSPTKELQDVNLRETVRQVLDVLRLEKVRTAPEPLLDVLLSTREEVAGLPEALRFNLEAALDELTAPEDGSVTEEDMGEAASLTREGLARTEESLSRLLAGLSEGWQALLDRTDEILGSAFREIHGRLTADKGVQQQLGGIRDRVSHWFRTSSHEARIALGRVEKRARRTVKKWSVQALRAVRLGQAVVGTTPTEAGGGDRALSLIRQAPEVLAGLPLIYRRLFSFEPLTEGSLLKGRSEEEAWVRARFDSWGRGLCGPALLTGPVGAGHTSFFNVLSTSVFPETRLHRLELMDRVRSEDALTSLLWRAFEFDGDPPPSLADLGNSIRARASRGKPWVILIERLEHVFLRTPGGTDLFEDFLSLQAQTAGSVFWLSSMSGAAWKLVAKTEPRAASLVQVHPLTPPTRPELEELILARHGRSGLPIEFHPPSDLNPLVRRRLRRSRGEKAHQNILQTEFFDRLFRVSQDSIPLAILYWLRSTDFRSSEGKLFLTPPAEIRYSFLDNLDLELEFALKAFLEHGSLTLSEYQEVFAATPDEAVQTFEALRARLLLEPSGGDEGPLEHSEKRVEDKVGYRIPSLLSQVVARHLKNRNILH
;
A
#
# COMPACT_ATOMS: atom_id res chain seq x y z
N MET A 1 63.52 -37.75 -47.61
CA MET A 1 64.89 -38.24 -47.88
C MET A 1 65.06 -39.57 -47.16
N ARG A 2 65.76 -40.49 -47.81
CA ARG A 2 66.03 -41.89 -47.41
C ARG A 2 66.93 -42.00 -46.18
N ASP A 3 66.97 -43.24 -45.67
CA ASP A 3 67.89 -43.88 -44.70
C ASP A 3 67.42 -43.75 -43.23
N GLN A 4 67.26 -44.82 -42.43
CA GLN A 4 67.91 -46.13 -42.41
C GLN A 4 67.02 -47.17 -41.71
N ALA A 5 67.03 -48.39 -42.23
CA ALA A 5 66.57 -49.59 -41.55
C ALA A 5 67.74 -50.25 -40.79
N ALA A 6 67.50 -50.69 -39.55
CA ALA A 6 68.05 -51.88 -38.87
C ALA A 6 68.17 -51.63 -37.35
N GLY A 7 67.27 -52.22 -36.58
CA GLY A 7 67.25 -52.21 -35.12
C GLY A 7 66.44 -53.39 -34.61
N THR A 8 67.11 -54.52 -34.54
CA THR A 8 66.67 -55.85 -34.11
C THR A 8 65.90 -55.90 -32.79
N SER A 9 64.82 -56.68 -32.82
CA SER A 9 64.53 -57.79 -31.90
C SER A 9 64.45 -57.46 -30.40
N GLY A 10 63.21 -57.28 -29.95
CA GLY A 10 62.86 -57.25 -28.53
C GLY A 10 61.39 -56.88 -28.29
N GLN A 11 60.45 -57.34 -29.14
CA GLN A 11 59.06 -57.36 -28.73
C GLN A 11 58.91 -58.49 -27.72
N ASP A 12 59.01 -58.13 -26.44
CA ASP A 12 58.41 -58.91 -25.37
C ASP A 12 57.00 -59.27 -25.83
N LEU A 13 56.75 -60.57 -25.95
CA LEU A 13 55.41 -61.13 -26.07
C LEU A 13 54.70 -60.80 -24.74
N ARG A 14 54.20 -59.56 -24.61
CA ARG A 14 53.31 -59.17 -23.52
C ARG A 14 52.17 -60.16 -23.49
N ARG A 15 51.88 -60.72 -22.32
CA ARG A 15 50.78 -61.66 -22.22
C ARG A 15 49.49 -60.89 -22.49
N PRO A 16 48.48 -61.51 -23.13
CA PRO A 16 47.16 -60.88 -23.29
C PRO A 16 46.53 -60.42 -21.96
N GLU A 17 47.00 -60.96 -20.83
CA GLU A 17 46.65 -60.54 -19.47
C GLU A 17 47.24 -59.16 -19.11
N ASP A 18 48.46 -58.85 -19.54
CA ASP A 18 49.14 -57.58 -19.25
C ASP A 18 48.43 -56.41 -19.96
N ASP A 19 47.92 -56.65 -21.18
CA ASP A 19 47.18 -55.65 -21.98
C ASP A 19 45.80 -55.32 -21.37
N LEU A 20 45.05 -56.30 -20.84
CA LEU A 20 43.77 -56.04 -20.18
C LEU A 20 43.97 -55.30 -18.84
N HIS A 21 44.97 -55.69 -18.04
CA HIS A 21 45.27 -55.03 -16.78
C HIS A 21 45.74 -53.58 -16.98
N GLU A 22 46.53 -53.30 -18.02
CA GLU A 22 46.97 -51.95 -18.37
C GLU A 22 45.80 -51.07 -18.85
N VAL A 23 44.92 -51.60 -19.71
CA VAL A 23 43.71 -50.89 -20.16
C VAL A 23 42.74 -50.60 -19.00
N LEU A 24 42.51 -51.57 -18.10
CA LEU A 24 41.65 -51.35 -16.92
C LEU A 24 42.26 -50.35 -15.94
N ARG A 25 43.59 -50.37 -15.74
CA ARG A 25 44.28 -49.40 -14.89
C ARG A 25 44.18 -47.98 -15.45
N SER A 26 44.44 -47.82 -16.75
CA SER A 26 44.31 -46.52 -17.44
C SER A 26 42.88 -46.00 -17.40
N LEU A 27 41.88 -46.88 -17.55
CA LEU A 27 40.48 -46.50 -17.45
C LEU A 27 40.09 -46.04 -16.05
N LYS A 28 40.50 -46.76 -14.99
CA LYS A 28 40.24 -46.34 -13.60
C LYS A 28 40.89 -45.00 -13.28
N GLN A 29 42.15 -44.83 -13.67
CA GLN A 29 42.86 -43.56 -13.51
C GLN A 29 42.14 -42.41 -14.22
N GLY A 30 41.70 -42.61 -15.46
CA GLY A 30 40.95 -41.59 -16.20
C GLY A 30 39.60 -41.24 -15.56
N LEU A 31 38.89 -42.24 -14.99
CA LEU A 31 37.64 -42.00 -14.26
C LEU A 31 37.87 -41.19 -12.97
N ASP A 32 38.95 -41.49 -12.23
CA ASP A 32 39.32 -40.78 -11.01
C ASP A 32 39.79 -39.34 -11.31
N GLU A 33 40.52 -39.14 -12.40
CA GLU A 33 40.92 -37.82 -12.92
C GLU A 33 39.70 -37.00 -13.37
N ALA A 34 38.73 -37.61 -14.07
CA ALA A 34 37.50 -36.94 -14.48
C ALA A 34 36.64 -36.51 -13.29
N ALA A 35 36.49 -37.37 -12.27
CA ALA A 35 35.77 -37.04 -11.04
C ALA A 35 36.46 -35.89 -10.26
N SER A 36 37.79 -35.93 -10.16
CA SER A 36 38.59 -34.89 -9.48
C SER A 36 38.57 -33.55 -10.24
N GLY A 37 38.64 -33.60 -11.58
CA GLY A 37 38.55 -32.41 -12.45
C GLY A 37 37.18 -31.73 -12.38
N PHE A 38 36.10 -32.51 -12.29
CA PHE A 38 34.76 -31.99 -12.08
C PHE A 38 34.61 -31.23 -10.75
N PHE A 39 35.13 -31.78 -9.65
CA PHE A 39 35.15 -31.09 -8.35
C PHE A 39 35.90 -29.76 -8.42
N GLY A 40 37.10 -29.76 -8.99
CA GLY A 40 37.89 -28.54 -9.16
C GLY A 40 37.15 -27.48 -9.98
N SER A 41 36.42 -27.90 -11.01
CA SER A 41 35.58 -27.01 -11.81
C SER A 41 34.38 -26.46 -11.04
N LEU A 42 33.67 -27.26 -10.24
CA LEU A 42 32.54 -26.78 -9.44
C LEU A 42 33.00 -25.79 -8.36
N GLU A 43 34.10 -26.10 -7.68
CA GLU A 43 34.65 -25.24 -6.64
C GLU A 43 35.12 -23.90 -7.22
N GLN A 44 35.89 -23.92 -8.31
CA GLN A 44 36.45 -22.70 -8.91
C GLN A 44 35.41 -21.84 -9.63
N VAL A 45 34.44 -22.47 -10.30
CA VAL A 45 33.47 -21.74 -11.14
C VAL A 45 32.24 -21.36 -10.33
N VAL A 46 31.71 -22.22 -9.46
CA VAL A 46 30.40 -22.01 -8.82
C VAL A 46 30.55 -21.56 -7.36
N SER A 47 31.21 -22.36 -6.52
CA SER A 47 31.16 -22.17 -5.06
C SER A 47 32.10 -21.10 -4.52
N GLN A 48 33.36 -21.06 -4.96
CA GLN A 48 34.35 -20.11 -4.44
C GLN A 48 34.00 -18.65 -4.77
N PRO A 49 33.66 -18.27 -6.02
CA PRO A 49 33.40 -16.86 -6.34
C PRO A 49 32.17 -16.31 -5.62
N PHE A 50 31.13 -17.13 -5.42
CA PHE A 50 29.93 -16.71 -4.69
C PHE A 50 30.23 -16.47 -3.21
N ARG A 51 31.01 -17.35 -2.57
CA ARG A 51 31.43 -17.17 -1.17
C ARG A 51 32.29 -15.93 -0.98
N GLU A 52 33.24 -15.69 -1.88
CA GLU A 52 34.10 -14.50 -1.85
C GLU A 52 33.25 -13.21 -1.96
N ALA A 53 32.31 -13.17 -2.90
CA ALA A 53 31.41 -12.03 -3.08
C ALA A 53 30.52 -11.80 -1.85
N VAL A 54 29.86 -12.84 -1.33
CA VAL A 54 29.00 -12.71 -0.14
C VAL A 54 29.81 -12.34 1.12
N HIS A 55 31.05 -12.83 1.25
CA HIS A 55 31.92 -12.45 2.36
C HIS A 55 32.31 -10.97 2.30
N GLU A 56 32.62 -10.44 1.11
CA GLU A 56 32.90 -9.00 0.93
C GLU A 56 31.66 -8.15 1.26
N ILE A 57 30.49 -8.56 0.79
CA ILE A 57 29.20 -7.93 1.07
C ILE A 57 28.87 -7.96 2.57
N SER A 58 29.09 -9.10 3.23
CA SER A 58 28.90 -9.25 4.67
C SER A 58 29.83 -8.33 5.47
N ALA A 59 31.07 -8.16 5.02
CA ALA A 59 32.01 -7.22 5.63
C ALA A 59 31.57 -5.76 5.43
N ALA A 60 30.98 -5.42 4.27
CA ALA A 60 30.40 -4.10 4.03
C ALA A 60 29.21 -3.82 4.95
N HIS A 61 28.28 -4.77 5.08
CA HIS A 61 27.17 -4.68 6.00
C HIS A 61 27.61 -4.48 7.46
N ALA A 62 28.65 -5.20 7.90
CA ALA A 62 29.21 -5.05 9.25
C ALA A 62 29.79 -3.64 9.47
N ARG A 63 30.52 -3.08 8.49
CA ARG A 63 31.02 -1.69 8.57
C ARG A 63 29.88 -0.67 8.66
N ALA A 64 28.84 -0.82 7.84
CA ALA A 64 27.66 0.04 7.87
C ALA A 64 26.94 -0.03 9.23
N SER A 65 26.78 -1.25 9.77
CA SER A 65 26.14 -1.48 11.08
C SER A 65 26.93 -0.84 12.22
N ALA A 66 28.26 -0.95 12.20
CA ALA A 66 29.16 -0.33 13.16
C ALA A 66 29.08 1.20 13.13
N GLN A 67 29.09 1.80 11.93
CA GLN A 67 28.96 3.26 11.75
C GLN A 67 27.62 3.79 12.28
N ALA A 68 26.56 2.98 12.19
CA ALA A 68 25.23 3.30 12.68
C ALA A 68 25.06 3.11 14.20
N GLY A 69 26.05 2.52 14.88
CA GLY A 69 26.00 2.23 16.31
C GLY A 69 25.17 1.01 16.70
N LEU A 70 24.82 0.14 15.75
CA LEU A 70 23.91 -1.00 15.94
C LEU A 70 24.57 -2.22 16.61
N GLU A 71 25.81 -2.08 17.09
CA GLU A 71 26.60 -3.16 17.72
C GLU A 71 26.46 -3.23 19.25
N SER A 72 25.82 -2.25 19.90
CA SER A 72 25.64 -2.22 21.36
C SER A 72 24.24 -1.74 21.75
N GLU A 73 23.60 -2.38 22.73
CA GLU A 73 22.28 -2.00 23.29
C GLU A 73 22.27 -0.62 24.01
N SER A 74 23.28 0.23 23.80
CA SER A 74 23.51 1.47 24.55
C SER A 74 23.04 2.75 23.86
N SER A 75 22.68 2.71 22.56
CA SER A 75 22.15 3.88 21.88
C SER A 75 20.66 4.07 22.19
N SER A 76 20.35 5.12 22.97
CA SER A 76 18.96 5.53 23.17
C SER A 76 18.40 6.10 21.86
N PRO A 77 17.18 5.71 21.43
CA PRO A 77 16.49 6.29 20.26
C PRO A 77 16.25 7.81 20.35
N GLU A 78 16.45 8.39 21.54
CA GLU A 78 16.25 9.82 21.84
C GLU A 78 17.49 10.69 21.56
N ASP A 79 18.59 10.10 21.08
CA ASP A 79 19.82 10.84 20.76
C ASP A 79 19.67 11.69 19.47
N PRO A 80 19.99 13.00 19.50
CA PRO A 80 19.97 13.85 18.31
C PRO A 80 20.78 13.24 17.15
N GLY A 81 20.22 13.28 15.93
CA GLY A 81 20.88 12.72 14.74
C GLY A 81 20.72 11.20 14.54
N THR A 82 19.93 10.51 15.37
CA THR A 82 19.63 9.07 15.20
C THR A 82 18.99 8.76 13.84
N TRP A 83 18.05 9.59 13.37
CA TRP A 83 17.47 9.42 12.04
C TRP A 83 18.53 9.47 10.94
N THR A 84 19.44 10.46 10.97
CA THR A 84 20.51 10.60 9.97
C THR A 84 21.45 9.40 9.96
N ARG A 85 21.77 8.83 11.13
CA ARG A 85 22.54 7.59 11.23
C ARG A 85 21.81 6.41 10.58
N TYR A 86 20.50 6.27 10.84
CA TYR A 86 19.70 5.16 10.31
C TYR A 86 19.45 5.30 8.81
N ALA A 87 19.17 6.51 8.33
CA ALA A 87 19.06 6.81 6.90
C ALA A 87 20.40 6.55 6.17
N SER A 88 21.53 6.96 6.76
CA SER A 88 22.87 6.65 6.23
C SER A 88 23.14 5.14 6.18
N TYR A 89 22.76 4.41 7.23
CA TYR A 89 22.84 2.96 7.25
C TYR A 89 22.00 2.33 6.14
N ARG A 90 20.77 2.79 5.96
CA ARG A 90 19.88 2.29 4.91
C ARG A 90 20.45 2.52 3.51
N SER A 91 21.00 3.71 3.25
CA SER A 91 21.67 4.01 1.97
C SER A 91 22.94 3.19 1.77
N ALA A 92 23.72 2.95 2.82
CA ALA A 92 24.87 2.05 2.77
C ALA A 92 24.46 0.59 2.51
N VAL A 93 23.38 0.10 3.14
CA VAL A 93 22.83 -1.23 2.86
C VAL A 93 22.36 -1.32 1.41
N LEU A 94 21.67 -0.30 0.90
CA LEU A 94 21.21 -0.28 -0.49
C LEU A 94 22.38 -0.36 -1.48
N SER A 95 23.38 0.51 -1.32
CA SER A 95 24.48 0.69 -2.29
C SER A 95 25.65 -0.27 -2.10
N GLU A 96 26.01 -0.64 -0.87
CA GLU A 96 27.16 -1.51 -0.57
C GLU A 96 26.77 -2.98 -0.33
N VAL A 97 25.48 -3.28 -0.13
CA VAL A 97 25.02 -4.65 0.18
C VAL A 97 24.05 -5.16 -0.88
N LEU A 98 22.91 -4.50 -1.08
CA LEU A 98 21.84 -5.02 -1.94
C LEU A 98 22.19 -4.93 -3.42
N GLU A 99 22.78 -3.83 -3.88
CA GLU A 99 23.19 -3.66 -5.28
C GLU A 99 24.32 -4.64 -5.68
N PRO A 100 25.43 -4.76 -4.92
CA PRO A 100 26.46 -5.76 -5.22
C PRO A 100 25.94 -7.21 -5.14
N LEU A 101 25.03 -7.50 -4.21
CA LEU A 101 24.39 -8.81 -4.13
C LEU A 101 23.52 -9.10 -5.37
N ARG A 102 22.76 -8.10 -5.82
CA ARG A 102 21.95 -8.19 -7.04
C ARG A 102 22.85 -8.46 -8.24
N ASP A 103 23.93 -7.70 -8.39
CA ASP A 103 24.82 -7.81 -9.53
C ASP A 103 25.52 -9.18 -9.54
N THR A 104 25.98 -9.64 -8.38
CA THR A 104 26.55 -11.00 -8.21
C THR A 104 25.57 -12.08 -8.66
N LEU A 105 24.28 -11.97 -8.28
CA LEU A 105 23.26 -12.95 -8.62
C LEU A 105 22.72 -12.83 -10.06
N LEU A 106 22.79 -11.65 -10.68
CA LEU A 106 22.37 -11.43 -12.08
C LEU A 106 23.47 -11.81 -13.07
N GLU A 107 24.73 -11.53 -12.76
CA GLU A 107 25.87 -11.87 -13.60
C GLU A 107 26.12 -13.39 -13.65
N ARG A 108 25.77 -14.10 -12.58
CA ARG A 108 26.06 -15.52 -12.41
C ARG A 108 24.78 -16.34 -12.29
N ASN A 109 24.64 -17.32 -13.18
CA ASN A 109 23.58 -18.33 -13.05
C ASN A 109 24.18 -19.63 -12.54
N GLY A 110 24.14 -19.84 -11.23
CA GLY A 110 24.75 -21.00 -10.57
C GLY A 110 24.26 -22.34 -11.14
N ALA A 111 22.99 -22.45 -11.55
CA ALA A 111 22.48 -23.65 -12.22
C ALA A 111 23.10 -23.85 -13.62
N GLN A 112 23.25 -22.80 -14.41
CA GLN A 112 23.86 -22.89 -15.74
C GLN A 112 25.35 -23.27 -15.66
N GLU A 113 26.09 -22.67 -14.73
CA GLU A 113 27.50 -23.00 -14.48
C GLU A 113 27.67 -24.45 -13.98
N THR A 114 26.79 -24.88 -13.07
CA THR A 114 26.71 -26.26 -12.59
C THR A 114 26.45 -27.23 -13.74
N GLU A 115 25.48 -26.94 -14.61
CA GLU A 115 25.16 -27.80 -15.75
C GLU A 115 26.30 -27.88 -16.78
N ALA A 116 27.07 -26.80 -16.96
CA ALA A 116 28.27 -26.82 -17.78
C ALA A 116 29.34 -27.79 -17.20
N ALA A 117 29.54 -27.79 -15.89
CA ALA A 117 30.45 -28.73 -15.21
C ALA A 117 29.97 -30.19 -15.38
N TRP A 118 28.68 -30.45 -15.20
CA TRP A 118 28.09 -31.78 -15.41
C TRP A 118 28.22 -32.26 -16.86
N ALA A 119 28.03 -31.36 -17.82
CA ALA A 119 28.22 -31.65 -19.24
C ALA A 119 29.68 -32.01 -19.55
N SER A 120 30.66 -31.33 -18.93
CA SER A 120 32.08 -31.65 -19.07
C SER A 120 32.41 -33.04 -18.51
N LEU A 121 31.95 -33.36 -17.29
CA LEU A 121 32.15 -34.67 -16.68
C LEU A 121 31.59 -35.79 -17.58
N ARG A 122 30.38 -35.59 -18.11
CA ARG A 122 29.75 -36.55 -19.04
C ARG A 122 30.58 -36.71 -20.32
N ALA A 123 31.07 -35.61 -20.89
CA ALA A 123 31.89 -35.64 -22.09
C ALA A 123 33.22 -36.40 -21.87
N ASP A 124 33.85 -36.21 -20.71
CA ASP A 124 35.10 -36.88 -20.38
C ASP A 124 34.91 -38.38 -20.15
N ILE A 125 33.84 -38.79 -19.47
CA ILE A 125 33.45 -40.21 -19.35
C ILE A 125 33.22 -40.82 -20.74
N LEU A 126 32.50 -40.13 -21.64
CA LEU A 126 32.25 -40.61 -23.00
C LEU A 126 33.53 -40.75 -23.83
N ARG A 127 34.47 -39.81 -23.70
CA ARG A 127 35.78 -39.88 -24.36
C ARG A 127 36.59 -41.08 -23.87
N LEU A 128 36.60 -41.33 -22.56
CA LEU A 128 37.26 -42.51 -21.97
C LEU A 128 36.68 -43.81 -22.53
N MET A 129 35.34 -43.91 -22.65
CA MET A 129 34.69 -45.09 -23.26
C MET A 129 35.05 -45.25 -24.73
N ALA A 130 35.07 -44.16 -25.49
CA ALA A 130 35.34 -44.19 -26.93
C ALA A 130 36.77 -44.65 -27.25
N GLY A 131 37.72 -44.44 -26.32
CA GLY A 131 39.10 -44.91 -26.42
C GLY A 131 39.31 -46.39 -26.11
N LEU A 132 38.28 -47.11 -25.62
CA LEU A 132 38.40 -48.53 -25.28
C LEU A 132 38.34 -49.44 -26.52
N PRO A 133 39.09 -50.56 -26.52
CA PRO A 133 38.99 -51.57 -27.56
C PRO A 133 37.60 -52.24 -27.57
N MET A 134 37.10 -52.56 -28.77
CA MET A 134 35.79 -53.20 -28.96
C MET A 134 35.70 -54.57 -28.28
N GLU A 135 36.73 -55.38 -28.44
CA GLU A 135 36.84 -56.71 -27.84
C GLU A 135 38.28 -56.95 -27.36
N VAL A 136 38.42 -57.57 -26.19
CA VAL A 136 39.71 -58.01 -25.65
C VAL A 136 39.62 -59.50 -25.35
N ARG A 137 40.64 -60.26 -25.75
CA ARG A 137 40.70 -61.70 -25.51
C ARG A 137 41.70 -61.99 -24.39
N CYS A 138 41.24 -62.53 -23.28
CA CYS A 138 42.09 -62.86 -22.13
C CYS A 138 41.87 -64.30 -21.65
N PRO A 139 42.82 -64.89 -20.91
CA PRO A 139 42.63 -66.18 -20.23
C PRO A 139 41.49 -66.10 -19.20
N GLU A 140 40.74 -67.18 -19.06
CA GLU A 140 39.68 -67.25 -18.06
C GLU A 140 40.27 -67.28 -16.63
N PRO A 141 39.70 -66.52 -15.67
CA PRO A 141 40.10 -66.57 -14.27
C PRO A 141 39.98 -67.99 -13.69
N PRO A 142 40.98 -68.49 -12.94
CA PRO A 142 40.99 -69.87 -12.44
C PRO A 142 39.86 -70.17 -11.45
N GLU A 143 39.41 -69.16 -10.70
CA GLU A 143 38.39 -69.26 -9.64
C GLU A 143 36.95 -69.00 -10.15
N LEU A 144 36.78 -68.70 -11.45
CA LEU A 144 35.52 -68.21 -12.02
C LEU A 144 34.32 -69.15 -11.78
N TYR A 145 34.56 -70.46 -11.76
CA TYR A 145 33.53 -71.49 -11.59
C TYR A 145 33.51 -72.12 -10.19
N ASP A 146 34.19 -71.50 -9.22
CA ASP A 146 34.08 -71.94 -7.83
C ASP A 146 32.67 -71.65 -7.27
N LEU A 147 32.16 -72.63 -6.50
CA LEU A 147 30.84 -72.53 -5.90
C LEU A 147 30.90 -71.56 -4.73
N GLN A 148 30.06 -70.53 -4.78
CA GLN A 148 29.93 -69.55 -3.70
C GLN A 148 28.59 -69.74 -2.99
N GLU A 149 28.53 -69.38 -1.69
CA GLU A 149 27.32 -69.55 -0.87
C GLU A 149 26.12 -68.77 -1.45
N ASN A 150 26.38 -67.66 -2.12
CA ASN A 150 25.37 -66.77 -2.70
C ASN A 150 24.94 -67.16 -4.14
N ASP A 151 25.44 -68.27 -4.69
CA ASP A 151 25.09 -68.70 -6.06
C ASP A 151 23.62 -69.15 -6.14
N GLY A 152 22.81 -68.48 -6.97
CA GLY A 152 21.45 -68.91 -7.30
C GLY A 152 21.42 -70.30 -7.95
N PHE A 153 20.29 -71.00 -7.83
CA PHE A 153 20.15 -72.41 -8.25
C PHE A 153 20.66 -72.69 -9.68
N ARG A 154 20.33 -71.83 -10.65
CA ARG A 154 20.77 -71.97 -12.06
C ARG A 154 22.28 -71.77 -12.25
N VAL A 155 22.87 -70.80 -11.54
CA VAL A 155 24.32 -70.52 -11.59
C VAL A 155 25.10 -71.66 -10.97
N ARG A 156 24.62 -72.19 -9.84
CA ARG A 156 25.20 -73.33 -9.13
C ARG A 156 25.24 -74.60 -9.99
N VAL A 157 24.11 -74.91 -10.65
CA VAL A 157 24.01 -76.04 -11.59
C VAL A 157 24.95 -75.86 -12.77
N GLY A 158 24.97 -74.67 -13.39
CA GLY A 158 25.85 -74.39 -14.52
C GLY A 158 27.35 -74.46 -14.17
N LYS A 159 27.76 -73.93 -13.01
CA LYS A 159 29.14 -74.03 -12.50
C LYS A 159 29.53 -75.49 -12.29
N GLY A 160 28.61 -76.30 -11.74
CA GLY A 160 28.78 -77.75 -11.59
C GLY A 160 29.01 -78.48 -12.92
N VAL A 161 28.25 -78.15 -13.97
CA VAL A 161 28.40 -78.74 -15.32
C VAL A 161 29.75 -78.38 -15.95
N VAL A 162 30.18 -77.13 -15.85
CA VAL A 162 31.47 -76.68 -16.40
C VAL A 162 32.66 -77.34 -15.67
N ARG A 163 32.62 -77.44 -14.34
CA ARG A 163 33.65 -78.16 -13.55
C ARG A 163 33.70 -79.65 -13.89
N PHE A 164 32.54 -80.30 -14.02
CA PHE A 164 32.46 -81.72 -14.39
C PHE A 164 33.07 -81.99 -15.78
N ARG A 165 32.74 -81.15 -16.78
CA ARG A 165 33.29 -81.25 -18.14
C ARG A 165 34.81 -81.00 -18.17
N ARG A 166 35.32 -80.05 -17.39
CA ARG A 166 36.77 -79.77 -17.28
C ARG A 166 37.52 -80.89 -16.54
N GLY A 167 36.94 -81.46 -15.49
CA GLY A 167 37.48 -82.63 -14.78
C GLY A 167 37.59 -83.89 -15.64
N LEU A 168 36.65 -84.12 -16.57
CA LEU A 168 36.72 -85.21 -17.55
C LEU A 168 37.88 -85.03 -18.55
N SER A 169 38.14 -83.80 -19.01
CA SER A 169 39.23 -83.51 -19.95
C SER A 169 40.64 -83.64 -19.34
N SER A 170 40.82 -83.32 -18.06
CA SER A 170 42.09 -83.50 -17.35
C SER A 170 42.33 -84.96 -16.94
N ALA A 171 41.27 -85.73 -16.67
CA ALA A 171 41.34 -87.17 -16.39
C ALA A 171 41.65 -88.02 -17.64
N PHE A 172 41.13 -87.64 -18.82
CA PHE A 172 41.45 -88.32 -20.08
C PHE A 172 42.89 -88.05 -20.58
N GLY A 173 43.50 -86.92 -20.18
CA GLY A 173 44.90 -86.61 -20.52
C GLY A 173 45.95 -87.41 -19.74
N ARG A 174 45.60 -88.02 -18.60
CA ARG A 174 46.53 -88.80 -17.75
C ARG A 174 46.42 -90.33 -17.89
N ARG A 175 45.54 -90.85 -18.75
CA ARG A 175 45.30 -92.30 -18.90
C ARG A 175 45.53 -92.88 -20.31
N GLY A 176 46.30 -92.20 -21.14
CA GLY A 176 46.70 -92.65 -22.48
C GLY A 176 48.21 -92.76 -22.64
N GLY A 177 48.85 -93.72 -21.97
CA GLY A 177 50.22 -94.13 -22.25
C GLY A 177 50.22 -95.53 -22.89
N GLY A 178 50.55 -95.63 -24.18
CA GLY A 178 50.81 -96.93 -24.81
C GLY A 178 50.69 -96.97 -26.34
N VAL A 179 51.84 -97.03 -27.02
CA VAL A 179 52.09 -97.55 -28.39
C VAL A 179 51.86 -96.57 -29.57
N GLY A 180 52.96 -96.19 -30.24
CA GLY A 180 52.94 -95.66 -31.62
C GLY A 180 53.90 -94.50 -31.90
N ARG A 181 55.03 -94.78 -32.55
CA ARG A 181 56.14 -93.87 -32.91
C ARG A 181 55.80 -92.97 -34.11
N GLN A 182 56.46 -91.80 -34.13
CA GLN A 182 56.84 -90.98 -35.30
C GLN A 182 55.72 -90.27 -36.10
N THR A 183 55.45 -89.02 -35.72
CA THR A 183 55.54 -87.87 -36.64
C THR A 183 55.91 -86.62 -35.85
N GLY A 184 56.91 -85.87 -36.31
CA GLY A 184 57.32 -84.61 -35.71
C GLY A 184 56.27 -83.52 -35.94
N LYS A 185 55.39 -83.33 -34.98
CA LYS A 185 54.65 -82.09 -34.77
C LYS A 185 54.74 -81.75 -33.30
N LYS A 186 55.39 -80.62 -32.98
CA LYS A 186 55.35 -80.03 -31.64
C LYS A 186 53.89 -79.98 -31.19
N SER A 187 53.57 -80.65 -30.09
CA SER A 187 52.27 -80.54 -29.44
C SER A 187 51.92 -79.06 -29.31
N PRO A 188 50.73 -78.61 -29.75
CA PRO A 188 50.30 -77.27 -29.39
C PRO A 188 50.19 -77.26 -27.87
N ALA A 189 50.84 -76.29 -27.22
CA ALA A 189 50.60 -75.99 -25.82
C ALA A 189 49.08 -76.01 -25.59
N GLN A 190 48.60 -76.74 -24.58
CA GLN A 190 47.19 -76.71 -24.19
C GLN A 190 46.81 -75.24 -24.05
N SER A 191 46.03 -74.72 -25.01
CA SER A 191 45.57 -73.34 -24.96
C SER A 191 44.69 -73.23 -23.73
N LEU A 192 45.15 -72.44 -22.74
CA LEU A 192 44.31 -72.07 -21.60
C LEU A 192 42.96 -71.56 -22.15
N PRO A 193 41.84 -71.97 -21.56
CA PRO A 193 40.54 -71.47 -21.99
C PRO A 193 40.56 -69.94 -21.89
N ALA A 194 40.18 -69.27 -22.97
CA ALA A 194 40.23 -67.82 -23.11
C ALA A 194 38.82 -67.28 -23.38
N GLN A 195 38.47 -66.20 -22.70
CA GLN A 195 37.22 -65.48 -22.86
C GLN A 195 37.41 -64.26 -23.77
N THR A 196 36.40 -63.97 -24.60
CA THR A 196 36.33 -62.73 -25.38
C THR A 196 35.40 -61.77 -24.66
N ILE A 197 35.94 -60.62 -24.25
CA ILE A 197 35.23 -59.60 -23.47
C ILE A 197 34.88 -58.44 -24.42
N PRO A 198 33.59 -58.12 -24.63
CA PRO A 198 33.17 -56.93 -25.37
C PRO A 198 33.34 -55.68 -24.49
N LEU A 199 34.59 -55.28 -24.26
CA LEU A 199 34.98 -54.34 -23.20
C LEU A 199 34.29 -52.98 -23.34
N ARG A 200 34.35 -52.36 -24.52
CA ARG A 200 33.69 -51.07 -24.79
C ARG A 200 32.19 -51.12 -24.53
N ARG A 201 31.50 -52.14 -25.04
CA ARG A 201 30.04 -52.28 -24.87
C ARG A 201 29.65 -52.48 -23.40
N LEU A 202 30.45 -53.22 -22.63
CA LEU A 202 30.22 -53.39 -21.19
C LEU A 202 30.45 -52.09 -20.42
N ALA A 203 31.48 -51.34 -20.81
CA ALA A 203 31.80 -50.06 -20.19
C ALA A 203 30.71 -49.02 -20.50
N GLU A 204 30.26 -48.92 -21.76
CA GLU A 204 29.12 -48.10 -22.16
C GLU A 204 27.85 -48.47 -21.38
N GLN A 205 27.54 -49.75 -21.21
CA GLN A 205 26.37 -50.20 -20.43
C GLN A 205 26.44 -49.80 -18.95
N CYS A 206 27.60 -49.95 -18.29
CA CYS A 206 27.73 -49.66 -16.87
C CYS A 206 27.80 -48.15 -16.60
N PHE A 207 28.62 -47.42 -17.36
CA PHE A 207 28.90 -46.01 -17.11
C PHE A 207 27.88 -45.05 -17.77
N GLN A 208 27.33 -45.37 -18.95
CA GLN A 208 26.24 -44.56 -19.55
C GLN A 208 24.85 -44.96 -19.04
N GLY A 209 24.67 -46.21 -18.59
CA GLY A 209 23.38 -46.68 -18.07
C GLY A 209 23.23 -46.46 -16.56
N VAL A 210 24.01 -47.21 -15.77
CA VAL A 210 23.84 -47.27 -14.31
C VAL A 210 24.37 -46.00 -13.64
N LEU A 211 25.62 -45.62 -13.93
CA LEU A 211 26.23 -44.44 -13.31
C LEU A 211 25.45 -43.16 -13.66
N SER A 212 25.07 -42.97 -14.92
CA SER A 212 24.31 -41.78 -15.35
C SER A 212 23.00 -41.59 -14.56
N SER A 213 22.24 -42.67 -14.29
CA SER A 213 21.03 -42.58 -13.48
C SER A 213 21.27 -42.21 -12.01
N ARG A 214 22.42 -42.57 -11.44
CA ARG A 214 22.80 -42.22 -10.06
C ARG A 214 23.29 -40.78 -9.97
N LEU A 215 24.01 -40.32 -10.98
CA LEU A 215 24.48 -38.93 -11.10
C LEU A 215 23.33 -37.92 -11.21
N GLU A 216 22.16 -38.33 -11.73
CA GLU A 216 20.99 -37.46 -11.84
C GLU A 216 20.41 -37.03 -10.48
N THR A 217 20.29 -37.96 -9.54
CA THR A 217 19.82 -37.66 -8.17
C THR A 217 20.80 -36.73 -7.45
N LEU A 218 22.10 -36.94 -7.67
CA LEU A 218 23.17 -36.10 -7.12
C LEU A 218 23.13 -34.69 -7.73
N ARG A 219 22.91 -34.58 -9.04
CA ARG A 219 22.75 -33.31 -9.77
C ARG A 219 21.57 -32.49 -9.24
N GLU A 220 20.40 -33.11 -9.04
CA GLU A 220 19.23 -32.41 -8.49
C GLU A 220 19.44 -31.98 -7.03
N GLY A 221 20.11 -32.82 -6.23
CA GLY A 221 20.50 -32.47 -4.86
C GLY A 221 21.36 -31.21 -4.81
N PHE A 222 22.38 -31.13 -5.67
CA PHE A 222 23.28 -29.99 -5.72
C PHE A 222 22.60 -28.69 -6.14
N HIS A 223 21.72 -28.72 -7.16
CA HIS A 223 20.92 -27.53 -7.52
C HIS A 223 20.10 -27.01 -6.35
N ARG A 224 19.53 -27.91 -5.55
CA ARG A 224 18.76 -27.54 -4.36
C ARG A 224 19.64 -26.94 -3.25
N GLU A 225 20.85 -27.47 -3.07
CA GLU A 225 21.82 -26.94 -2.11
C GLU A 225 22.34 -25.56 -2.52
N CYS A 226 22.59 -25.31 -3.82
CA CYS A 226 22.95 -23.99 -4.33
C CYS A 226 21.82 -22.97 -4.18
N ALA A 227 20.57 -23.40 -4.38
CA ALA A 227 19.39 -22.55 -4.28
C ALA A 227 19.04 -22.14 -2.84
N GLY A 228 19.39 -22.95 -1.84
CA GLY A 228 19.12 -22.70 -0.42
C GLY A 228 19.61 -21.34 0.10
N PRO A 229 20.92 -21.07 0.05
CA PRO A 229 21.51 -19.81 0.48
C PRO A 229 20.90 -18.59 -0.24
N VAL A 230 20.64 -18.68 -1.54
CA VAL A 230 20.02 -17.61 -2.34
C VAL A 230 18.60 -17.30 -1.85
N ALA A 231 17.79 -18.33 -1.59
CA ALA A 231 16.42 -18.16 -1.09
C ALA A 231 16.36 -17.54 0.33
N VAL A 232 17.34 -17.87 1.18
CA VAL A 232 17.48 -17.27 2.52
C VAL A 232 17.83 -15.78 2.42
N LEU A 233 18.78 -15.44 1.55
CA LEU A 233 19.17 -14.04 1.29
C LEU A 233 17.99 -13.21 0.77
N GLU A 234 17.27 -13.72 -0.24
CA GLU A 234 16.06 -13.07 -0.76
C GLU A 234 15.01 -12.79 0.33
N SER A 235 14.76 -13.79 1.18
CA SER A 235 13.76 -13.71 2.24
C SER A 235 14.15 -12.70 3.32
N ALA A 236 15.42 -12.69 3.71
CA ALA A 236 15.94 -11.76 4.70
C ALA A 236 15.93 -10.31 4.21
N VAL A 237 16.30 -10.06 2.95
CA VAL A 237 16.22 -8.72 2.35
C VAL A 237 14.77 -8.23 2.30
N ALA A 238 13.83 -9.09 1.90
CA ALA A 238 12.42 -8.72 1.89
C ALA A 238 11.90 -8.36 3.29
N GLN A 239 12.32 -9.10 4.32
CA GLN A 239 11.97 -8.80 5.71
C GLN A 239 12.59 -7.48 6.19
N TRP A 240 13.88 -7.26 5.91
CA TRP A 240 14.57 -6.02 6.25
C TRP A 240 13.92 -4.80 5.57
N THR A 241 13.57 -4.92 4.29
CA THR A 241 12.88 -3.88 3.50
C THR A 241 11.52 -3.50 4.10
N LYS A 242 10.86 -4.43 4.80
CA LYS A 242 9.59 -4.18 5.47
C LYS A 242 9.77 -3.51 6.84
N GLU A 243 10.73 -4.00 7.63
CA GLU A 243 10.86 -3.64 9.04
C GLU A 243 11.67 -2.35 9.24
N TRP A 244 12.74 -2.15 8.48
CA TRP A 244 13.63 -0.99 8.64
C TRP A 244 12.93 0.37 8.41
N PRO A 245 12.15 0.55 7.33
CA PRO A 245 11.40 1.79 7.11
C PRO A 245 10.43 2.20 8.24
N LEU A 246 9.87 1.21 8.95
CA LEU A 246 8.94 1.48 10.05
C LEU A 246 9.67 2.13 11.22
N LEU A 247 10.93 1.78 11.46
CA LEU A 247 11.77 2.39 12.48
C LEU A 247 12.11 3.85 12.12
N GLU A 248 12.44 4.13 10.86
CA GLU A 248 12.72 5.49 10.39
C GLU A 248 11.47 6.39 10.52
N THR A 249 10.29 5.88 10.15
CA THR A 249 9.03 6.64 10.22
C THR A 249 8.68 7.11 11.65
N GLU A 250 9.06 6.35 12.67
CA GLU A 250 8.85 6.78 14.07
C GLU A 250 9.75 7.94 14.46
N LEU A 251 10.99 7.96 13.94
CA LEU A 251 12.00 8.98 14.18
C LEU A 251 11.81 10.25 13.33
N GLU A 252 11.03 10.17 12.25
CA GLU A 252 10.73 11.31 11.37
C GLU A 252 9.85 12.38 12.04
N LYS A 253 9.05 12.01 13.03
CA LYS A 253 8.09 12.91 13.68
C LYS A 253 8.79 14.13 14.28
N GLY A 254 8.27 15.32 13.97
CA GLY A 254 8.77 16.58 14.53
C GLY A 254 10.09 17.06 13.91
N GLY A 255 10.39 16.71 12.66
CA GLY A 255 11.55 17.22 11.93
C GLY A 255 12.88 16.51 12.23
N GLY A 256 12.82 15.27 12.71
CA GLY A 256 14.02 14.44 12.95
C GLY A 256 14.87 14.18 11.71
N TYR A 257 14.31 14.36 10.52
CA TYR A 257 15.00 14.21 9.23
C TYR A 257 15.84 15.44 8.81
N LEU A 258 15.65 16.60 9.44
CA LEU A 258 16.42 17.79 9.09
C LEU A 258 17.90 17.63 9.42
N PRO A 259 18.82 18.19 8.59
CA PRO A 259 20.23 18.29 8.94
C PRO A 259 20.42 18.97 10.29
N GLU A 260 21.42 18.56 11.07
CA GLU A 260 21.60 19.06 12.45
C GLU A 260 21.68 20.59 12.52
N ALA A 261 22.43 21.21 11.60
CA ALA A 261 22.55 22.66 11.52
C ALA A 261 21.20 23.35 11.23
N SER A 262 20.43 22.81 10.29
CA SER A 262 19.10 23.33 9.92
C SER A 262 18.10 23.10 11.04
N ARG A 263 18.13 21.93 11.70
CA ARG A 263 17.27 21.61 12.84
C ARG A 263 17.55 22.56 14.00
N GLN A 264 18.81 22.81 14.32
CA GLN A 264 19.18 23.76 15.37
C GLN A 264 18.71 25.18 15.02
N ALA A 265 18.97 25.65 13.80
CA ALA A 265 18.54 26.98 13.36
C ALA A 265 17.00 27.14 13.36
N VAL A 266 16.27 26.13 12.87
CA VAL A 266 14.80 26.10 12.90
C VAL A 266 14.28 26.04 14.34
N SER A 267 14.89 25.24 15.22
CA SER A 267 14.50 25.12 16.62
C SER A 267 14.70 26.44 17.38
N GLU A 268 15.86 27.08 17.22
CA GLU A 268 16.16 28.38 17.83
C GLU A 268 15.19 29.46 17.34
N ALA A 269 14.91 29.50 16.03
CA ALA A 269 13.90 30.38 15.45
C ALA A 269 12.51 30.12 16.04
N MET A 270 12.09 28.86 16.13
CA MET A 270 10.77 28.47 16.62
C MET A 270 10.57 28.72 18.12
N GLU A 271 11.58 28.47 18.96
CA GLU A 271 11.54 28.78 20.38
C GLU A 271 11.35 30.28 20.63
N GLU A 272 12.05 31.10 19.86
CA GLU A 272 11.93 32.56 19.93
C GLU A 272 10.53 33.02 19.48
N LEU A 273 9.97 32.45 18.39
CA LEU A 273 8.61 32.76 17.95
C LEU A 273 7.54 32.34 18.97
N LEU A 274 7.68 31.16 19.58
CA LEU A 274 6.77 30.66 20.62
C LEU A 274 6.82 31.51 21.88
N ARG A 275 8.01 31.96 22.29
CA ARG A 275 8.19 32.89 23.41
C ARG A 275 7.42 34.19 23.19
N LEU A 276 7.35 34.68 21.95
CA LEU A 276 6.62 35.90 21.59
C LEU A 276 5.11 35.70 21.55
N ALA A 277 4.66 34.58 21.01
CA ALA A 277 3.24 34.22 20.98
C ALA A 277 2.64 34.10 22.40
N GLN A 278 3.45 33.69 23.39
CA GLN A 278 3.01 33.55 24.78
C GLN A 278 3.02 34.85 25.59
N GLY A 279 3.62 35.94 25.05
CA GLY A 279 3.76 37.22 25.75
C GLY A 279 4.78 37.18 26.90
N SER A 280 5.59 38.22 27.05
CA SER A 280 6.64 38.30 28.09
C SER A 280 6.06 38.07 29.51
N PRO A 281 6.55 37.10 30.29
CA PRO A 281 6.21 37.01 31.71
C PRO A 281 7.09 37.99 32.49
N ALA A 282 6.59 39.21 32.69
CA ALA A 282 6.98 39.95 33.88
C ALA A 282 6.24 39.33 35.07
N ASP A 283 6.99 38.85 36.07
CA ASP A 283 6.53 38.15 37.28
C ASP A 283 5.98 36.72 37.11
N ALA A 284 6.88 35.76 36.88
CA ALA A 284 6.72 34.42 37.43
C ALA A 284 7.87 34.15 38.39
N SER A 285 7.56 34.29 39.68
CA SER A 285 8.39 33.81 40.78
C SER A 285 8.67 32.31 40.60
N GLU A 286 9.87 31.90 41.04
CA GLU A 286 10.37 30.53 41.08
C GLU A 286 9.27 29.48 41.33
N PRO A 287 9.26 28.35 40.60
CA PRO A 287 8.37 27.26 40.96
C PRO A 287 8.78 26.73 42.34
N PRO A 288 7.83 26.41 43.23
CA PRO A 288 8.18 25.83 44.51
C PRO A 288 8.82 24.47 44.25
N THR A 289 9.95 24.23 44.92
CA THR A 289 10.47 22.89 45.16
C THR A 289 9.39 22.06 45.82
N SER A 290 8.73 21.18 45.05
CA SER A 290 7.92 20.10 45.60
C SER A 290 8.69 18.80 45.49
N ASP A 291 9.47 18.51 46.54
CA ASP A 291 9.65 17.14 46.98
C ASP A 291 8.27 16.54 47.24
N GLY A 292 7.91 15.51 46.48
CA GLY A 292 6.58 14.93 46.53
C GLY A 292 6.48 13.62 45.75
N ASN A 293 7.00 12.55 46.36
CA ASN A 293 6.69 11.17 46.02
C ASN A 293 5.19 11.00 45.73
N GLY A 294 4.86 10.75 44.47
CA GLY A 294 3.51 10.49 44.00
C GLY A 294 3.55 9.47 42.88
N THR A 295 3.63 8.18 43.24
CA THR A 295 3.46 7.04 42.36
C THR A 295 2.11 7.13 41.64
N ALA A 296 2.11 7.67 40.42
CA ALA A 296 1.01 7.53 39.48
C ALA A 296 1.26 6.26 38.66
N SER A 297 0.53 5.20 39.00
CA SER A 297 0.49 3.96 38.24
C SER A 297 0.10 4.26 36.79
N ALA A 298 1.07 4.16 35.89
CA ALA A 298 0.83 4.07 34.47
C ALA A 298 -0.06 2.84 34.23
N GLU A 299 -1.27 3.08 33.73
CA GLU A 299 -2.05 2.04 33.08
C GLU A 299 -1.22 1.54 31.90
N VAL A 300 -0.64 0.35 32.10
CA VAL A 300 0.08 -0.40 31.08
C VAL A 300 -0.94 -0.79 30.01
N THR A 301 -1.03 0.03 28.96
CA THR A 301 -1.41 -0.44 27.63
C THR A 301 -0.54 -1.66 27.30
N PRO A 302 -1.09 -2.72 26.69
CA PRO A 302 -0.30 -3.89 26.34
C PRO A 302 0.89 -3.40 25.50
N ALA A 303 2.11 -3.66 25.94
CA ALA A 303 3.30 -3.30 25.20
C ALA A 303 3.19 -3.94 23.81
N GLU A 304 2.91 -3.12 22.79
CA GLU A 304 3.28 -3.44 21.43
C GLU A 304 4.79 -3.73 21.48
N GLU A 305 5.19 -4.95 21.13
CA GLU A 305 6.60 -5.33 21.04
C GLU A 305 7.29 -4.35 20.09
N ARG A 306 7.99 -3.35 20.63
CA ARG A 306 8.78 -2.40 19.83
C ARG A 306 9.83 -3.21 19.08
N ILE A 307 9.82 -3.11 17.76
CA ILE A 307 10.84 -3.70 16.90
C ILE A 307 12.18 -3.03 17.25
N SER A 308 13.20 -3.83 17.57
CA SER A 308 14.55 -3.31 17.88
C SER A 308 15.34 -3.14 16.58
N PRO A 309 15.97 -1.97 16.33
CA PRO A 309 16.84 -1.74 15.18
C PRO A 309 17.98 -2.76 15.08
N GLU A 310 18.59 -3.11 16.20
CA GLU A 310 19.67 -4.10 16.30
C GLU A 310 19.18 -5.49 15.89
N ALA A 311 17.94 -5.86 16.26
CA ALA A 311 17.34 -7.12 15.88
C ALA A 311 17.09 -7.23 14.37
N VAL A 312 16.66 -6.14 13.72
CA VAL A 312 16.42 -6.07 12.28
C VAL A 312 17.74 -6.17 11.51
N ALA A 313 18.75 -5.38 11.88
CA ALA A 313 20.08 -5.43 11.28
C ALA A 313 20.76 -6.80 11.50
N GLY A 314 20.66 -7.36 12.71
CA GLY A 314 21.17 -8.69 13.04
C GLY A 314 20.45 -9.83 12.31
N GLY A 315 19.22 -9.61 11.83
CA GLY A 315 18.53 -10.52 10.91
C GLY A 315 19.25 -10.63 9.56
N LEU A 316 19.61 -9.48 8.97
CA LEU A 316 20.32 -9.43 7.70
C LEU A 316 21.76 -9.98 7.83
N THR A 317 22.47 -9.68 8.93
CA THR A 317 23.80 -10.26 9.20
C THR A 317 23.78 -11.78 9.17
N ARG A 318 22.85 -12.42 9.90
CA ARG A 318 22.74 -13.89 9.93
C ARG A 318 22.43 -14.49 8.56
N ALA A 319 21.65 -13.79 7.75
CA ALA A 319 21.35 -14.23 6.39
C ALA A 319 22.56 -14.12 5.46
N LEU A 320 23.37 -13.07 5.59
CA LEU A 320 24.63 -12.91 4.85
C LEU A 320 25.66 -13.97 5.25
N GLU A 321 25.79 -14.25 6.55
CA GLU A 321 26.61 -15.35 7.06
C GLU A 321 26.15 -16.71 6.50
N HIS A 322 24.83 -16.96 6.47
CA HIS A 322 24.26 -18.16 5.85
C HIS A 322 24.46 -18.19 4.34
N GLY A 323 24.34 -17.05 3.65
CA GLY A 323 24.69 -16.89 2.24
C GLY A 323 26.12 -17.32 1.95
N GLY A 324 27.06 -16.99 2.85
CA GLY A 324 28.45 -17.42 2.81
C GLY A 324 28.68 -18.92 3.02
N THR A 325 27.67 -19.67 3.48
CA THR A 325 27.72 -21.14 3.61
C THR A 325 27.41 -21.89 2.32
N PHE A 326 27.38 -21.18 1.18
CA PHE A 326 27.19 -21.76 -0.14
C PHE A 326 28.01 -23.05 -0.31
N PRO A 327 27.38 -24.15 -0.75
CA PRO A 327 27.88 -25.50 -0.51
C PRO A 327 29.29 -25.71 -1.07
N ALA A 328 30.17 -26.22 -0.22
CA ALA A 328 31.43 -26.80 -0.67
C ALA A 328 31.12 -28.17 -1.31
N PRO A 329 31.63 -28.49 -2.51
CA PRO A 329 31.29 -29.73 -3.19
C PRO A 329 31.97 -30.97 -2.56
N GLU A 330 32.48 -30.89 -1.32
CA GLU A 330 33.24 -31.97 -0.66
C GLU A 330 32.38 -33.21 -0.39
N GLU A 331 31.18 -33.03 0.18
CA GLU A 331 30.25 -34.13 0.42
C GLU A 331 29.74 -34.74 -0.90
N LEU A 332 29.56 -33.88 -1.92
CA LEU A 332 29.23 -34.31 -3.28
C LEU A 332 30.37 -35.08 -3.94
N CYS A 333 31.62 -34.72 -3.67
CA CYS A 333 32.81 -35.41 -4.14
C CYS A 333 32.86 -36.83 -3.54
N ASP A 334 32.66 -36.96 -2.23
CA ASP A 334 32.64 -38.26 -1.55
C ASP A 334 31.54 -39.17 -2.11
N GLN A 335 30.34 -38.61 -2.35
CA GLN A 335 29.23 -39.33 -2.97
C GLN A 335 29.54 -39.73 -4.42
N LEU A 336 30.12 -38.84 -5.22
CA LEU A 336 30.52 -39.11 -6.61
C LEU A 336 31.58 -40.20 -6.68
N VAL A 337 32.64 -40.11 -5.88
CA VAL A 337 33.72 -41.10 -5.80
C VAL A 337 33.16 -42.46 -5.39
N ALA A 338 32.28 -42.52 -4.38
CA ALA A 338 31.62 -43.75 -3.98
C ALA A 338 30.73 -44.33 -5.10
N MET A 339 30.03 -43.50 -5.87
CA MET A 339 29.22 -43.95 -7.01
C MET A 339 30.09 -44.46 -8.16
N VAL A 340 31.19 -43.78 -8.48
CA VAL A 340 32.16 -44.20 -9.50
C VAL A 340 32.82 -45.52 -9.09
N GLU A 341 33.22 -45.67 -7.83
CA GLU A 341 33.81 -46.91 -7.30
C GLU A 341 32.81 -48.07 -7.33
N SER A 342 31.55 -47.83 -6.95
CA SER A 342 30.49 -48.83 -7.05
C SER A 342 30.24 -49.25 -8.50
N ALA A 343 30.16 -48.30 -9.44
CA ALA A 343 29.99 -48.59 -10.87
C ALA A 343 31.22 -49.33 -11.45
N TRP A 344 32.42 -49.00 -10.96
CA TRP A 344 33.66 -49.67 -11.31
C TRP A 344 33.67 -51.13 -10.85
N LEU A 345 33.26 -51.41 -9.61
CA LEU A 345 33.14 -52.78 -9.09
C LEU A 345 32.09 -53.59 -9.84
N GLU A 346 30.93 -53.00 -10.17
CA GLU A 346 29.92 -53.63 -11.03
C GLU A 346 30.46 -53.93 -12.43
N PHE A 347 31.19 -52.99 -13.03
CA PHE A 347 31.84 -53.18 -14.33
C PHE A 347 32.88 -54.30 -14.29
N LEU A 348 33.74 -54.36 -13.26
CA LEU A 348 34.72 -55.43 -13.09
C LEU A 348 34.04 -56.81 -12.94
N GLU A 349 32.92 -56.88 -12.25
CA GLU A 349 32.14 -58.12 -12.15
C GLU A 349 31.54 -58.52 -13.50
N HIS A 350 31.04 -57.55 -14.27
CA HIS A 350 30.56 -57.79 -15.64
C HIS A 350 31.67 -58.23 -16.60
N VAL A 351 32.87 -57.66 -16.47
CA VAL A 351 34.08 -58.07 -17.21
C VAL A 351 34.51 -59.48 -16.80
N ARG A 352 34.43 -59.83 -15.50
CA ARG A 352 34.80 -61.15 -14.96
C ARG A 352 33.90 -62.28 -15.49
N VAL A 353 32.60 -62.03 -15.63
CA VAL A 353 31.63 -63.04 -16.10
C VAL A 353 31.33 -62.97 -17.61
N ALA A 354 31.95 -62.03 -18.33
CA ALA A 354 31.74 -61.83 -19.76
C ALA A 354 32.07 -63.09 -20.58
N GLY A 355 31.23 -63.42 -21.56
CA GLY A 355 31.38 -64.63 -22.38
C GLY A 355 30.98 -65.93 -21.67
N THR A 356 30.45 -65.89 -20.45
CA THR A 356 29.96 -67.07 -19.71
C THR A 356 28.43 -67.11 -19.57
N PHE A 357 27.90 -68.28 -19.21
CA PHE A 357 26.46 -68.46 -18.92
C PHE A 357 26.00 -67.75 -17.63
N MET A 358 26.94 -67.26 -16.81
CA MET A 358 26.66 -66.61 -15.53
C MET A 358 26.22 -65.15 -15.69
N ARG A 359 26.33 -64.59 -16.89
CA ARG A 359 25.76 -63.29 -17.22
C ARG A 359 24.23 -63.37 -17.11
N SER A 360 23.67 -62.74 -16.07
CA SER A 360 22.25 -62.40 -16.02
C SER A 360 21.87 -61.60 -17.26
N SER A 361 20.68 -61.86 -17.82
CA SER A 361 20.17 -61.17 -19.02
C SER A 361 20.37 -59.65 -18.90
N PRO A 362 20.72 -58.97 -20.00
CA PRO A 362 20.87 -57.51 -19.97
C PRO A 362 19.57 -56.88 -19.44
N PRO A 363 19.63 -55.77 -18.69
CA PRO A 363 18.44 -54.96 -18.47
C PRO A 363 17.85 -54.66 -19.86
N SER A 364 16.57 -54.97 -20.03
CA SER A 364 15.86 -54.94 -21.31
C SER A 364 16.13 -53.63 -22.08
N ASP A 365 16.26 -53.72 -23.40
CA ASP A 365 16.17 -52.62 -24.36
C ASP A 365 14.82 -51.88 -24.25
N SER A 366 14.58 -51.15 -23.15
CA SER A 366 13.50 -50.18 -23.04
C SER A 366 14.03 -48.80 -23.42
N VAL A 367 14.50 -48.68 -24.65
CA VAL A 367 14.82 -47.40 -25.32
C VAL A 367 13.69 -46.36 -25.20
N PRO A 368 12.37 -46.73 -25.17
CA PRO A 368 11.30 -45.74 -24.98
C PRO A 368 11.35 -44.97 -23.65
N ARG A 369 11.89 -45.58 -22.57
CA ARG A 369 12.00 -44.93 -21.26
C ARG A 369 13.24 -44.03 -21.13
N ALA A 370 14.26 -44.25 -21.96
CA ALA A 370 15.49 -43.45 -21.91
C ALA A 370 15.26 -42.05 -22.51
N GLU A 371 14.54 -41.96 -23.64
CA GLU A 371 14.17 -40.68 -24.25
C GLU A 371 13.19 -39.88 -23.38
N GLU A 372 12.19 -40.53 -22.78
CA GLU A 372 11.27 -39.87 -21.83
C GLU A 372 12.00 -39.32 -20.60
N ARG A 373 12.97 -40.07 -20.06
CA ARG A 373 13.82 -39.61 -18.96
C ARG A 373 14.71 -38.44 -19.36
N ALA A 374 15.35 -38.50 -20.53
CA ALA A 374 16.17 -37.40 -21.05
C ALA A 374 15.34 -36.11 -21.20
N ARG A 375 14.12 -36.18 -21.74
CA ARG A 375 13.23 -35.01 -21.85
C ARG A 375 12.79 -34.46 -20.49
N ALA A 376 12.50 -35.34 -19.53
CA ALA A 376 12.16 -34.91 -18.17
C ALA A 376 13.35 -34.23 -17.47
N GLN A 377 14.57 -34.69 -17.76
CA GLN A 377 15.81 -34.13 -17.23
C GLN A 377 16.15 -32.76 -17.84
N ASP A 378 15.98 -32.59 -19.15
CA ASP A 378 16.16 -31.30 -19.82
C ASP A 378 15.19 -30.27 -19.25
N LYS A 379 13.93 -30.69 -19.02
CA LYS A 379 12.90 -29.84 -18.41
C LYS A 379 13.22 -29.46 -16.97
N ALA A 380 13.74 -30.39 -16.16
CA ALA A 380 14.14 -30.10 -14.78
C ALA A 380 15.36 -29.17 -14.69
N CYS A 381 16.32 -29.34 -15.60
CA CYS A 381 17.48 -28.47 -15.75
C CYS A 381 17.06 -27.04 -16.15
N GLU A 382 16.22 -26.92 -17.17
CA GLU A 382 15.69 -25.63 -17.63
C GLU A 382 14.90 -24.92 -16.52
N ALA A 383 14.14 -25.66 -15.70
CA ALA A 383 13.44 -25.12 -14.55
C ALA A 383 14.41 -24.53 -13.50
N TRP A 384 15.53 -25.20 -13.19
CA TRP A 384 16.52 -24.69 -12.23
C TRP A 384 17.30 -23.48 -12.77
N ILE A 385 17.62 -23.46 -14.06
CA ILE A 385 18.24 -22.29 -14.72
C ILE A 385 17.29 -21.09 -14.66
N GLN A 386 16.00 -21.30 -14.94
CA GLN A 386 14.99 -20.26 -14.86
C GLN A 386 14.73 -19.80 -13.41
N TRP A 387 14.80 -20.73 -12.44
CA TRP A 387 14.73 -20.40 -11.02
C TRP A 387 15.87 -19.46 -10.62
N HIS A 388 17.13 -19.79 -10.93
CA HIS A 388 18.27 -18.93 -10.61
C HIS A 388 18.24 -17.58 -11.35
N ARG A 389 17.67 -17.55 -12.56
CA ARG A 389 17.49 -16.30 -13.32
C ARG A 389 16.45 -15.37 -12.69
N THR A 390 15.45 -15.91 -12.02
CA THR A 390 14.31 -15.13 -11.47
C THR A 390 14.40 -14.88 -9.97
N ALA A 391 15.21 -15.64 -9.24
CA ALA A 391 15.50 -15.41 -7.82
C ALA A 391 16.01 -13.98 -7.52
N PRO A 392 16.78 -13.28 -8.38
CA PRO A 392 17.19 -11.90 -8.07
C PRO A 392 16.04 -10.89 -8.09
N ASN A 393 14.88 -11.22 -8.69
CA ASN A 393 13.81 -10.25 -8.94
C ASN A 393 13.15 -9.70 -7.67
N ARG A 394 13.15 -10.45 -6.57
CA ARG A 394 12.66 -9.94 -5.27
C ARG A 394 13.61 -8.90 -4.68
N LEU A 395 14.92 -9.14 -4.82
CA LEU A 395 15.94 -8.18 -4.45
C LEU A 395 15.83 -6.90 -5.30
N VAL A 396 15.57 -7.04 -6.60
CA VAL A 396 15.29 -5.91 -7.51
C VAL A 396 14.05 -5.13 -7.05
N LEU A 397 12.96 -5.82 -6.69
CA LEU A 397 11.76 -5.19 -6.13
C LEU A 397 12.09 -4.41 -4.84
N SER A 398 12.82 -5.01 -3.90
CA SER A 398 13.26 -4.35 -2.67
C SER A 398 14.10 -3.11 -2.94
N ILE A 399 15.05 -3.16 -3.87
CA ILE A 399 15.88 -2.03 -4.27
C ILE A 399 15.03 -0.88 -4.81
N HIS A 400 14.05 -1.17 -5.69
CA HIS A 400 13.15 -0.13 -6.20
C HIS A 400 12.29 0.51 -5.11
N LEU A 401 11.81 -0.27 -4.14
CA LEU A 401 11.04 0.26 -3.01
C LEU A 401 11.89 1.16 -2.10
N LEU A 402 13.13 0.76 -1.83
CA LEU A 402 14.06 1.55 -1.00
C LEU A 402 14.47 2.85 -1.70
N ARG A 403 14.74 2.81 -3.01
CA ARG A 403 15.00 4.02 -3.82
C ARG A 403 13.81 4.96 -3.87
N LEU A 404 12.59 4.44 -3.94
CA LEU A 404 11.38 5.26 -3.85
C LEU A 404 11.24 5.90 -2.47
N MET A 405 11.70 5.22 -1.42
CA MET A 405 11.69 5.77 -0.07
C MET A 405 12.74 6.88 0.12
N GLU A 406 13.96 6.70 -0.41
CA GLU A 406 14.96 7.80 -0.56
C GLU A 406 14.35 8.96 -1.34
N GLY A 407 13.71 8.62 -2.46
CA GLY A 407 12.66 9.36 -3.16
C GLY A 407 11.94 10.38 -2.30
N ILE A 408 11.10 9.83 -1.44
CA ILE A 408 10.13 10.55 -0.62
C ILE A 408 10.82 11.31 0.53
N ALA A 409 11.88 10.75 1.11
CA ALA A 409 12.62 11.38 2.20
C ALA A 409 13.36 12.63 1.73
N GLU A 410 14.07 12.55 0.58
CA GLU A 410 14.76 13.69 -0.02
C GLU A 410 13.77 14.80 -0.41
N THR A 411 12.65 14.46 -1.03
CA THR A 411 11.61 15.45 -1.37
C THR A 411 11.05 16.15 -0.13
N ARG A 412 10.91 15.43 0.99
CA ARG A 412 10.48 16.03 2.26
C ARG A 412 11.54 16.99 2.80
N GLU A 413 12.79 16.56 2.84
CA GLU A 413 13.91 17.37 3.31
C GLU A 413 14.10 18.63 2.47
N GLU A 414 14.06 18.51 1.14
CA GLU A 414 14.16 19.62 0.19
C GLU A 414 13.04 20.65 0.42
N LEU A 415 11.80 20.18 0.58
CA LEU A 415 10.64 21.06 0.80
C LEU A 415 10.77 21.87 2.10
N VAL A 416 11.10 21.20 3.19
CA VAL A 416 11.15 21.83 4.52
C VAL A 416 12.41 22.68 4.70
N THR A 417 13.58 22.16 4.32
CA THR A 417 14.85 22.92 4.41
C THR A 417 14.79 24.14 3.49
N GLY A 418 14.29 23.95 2.27
CA GLY A 418 14.09 25.03 1.31
C GLY A 418 13.14 26.12 1.81
N ALA A 419 12.02 25.74 2.44
CA ALA A 419 11.11 26.70 3.07
C ALA A 419 11.76 27.42 4.26
N ALA A 420 12.56 26.72 5.08
CA ALA A 420 13.27 27.34 6.21
C ALA A 420 14.26 28.41 5.74
N GLU A 421 15.08 28.09 4.73
CA GLU A 421 16.10 28.97 4.19
C GLU A 421 15.50 30.17 3.41
N THR A 422 14.36 29.96 2.76
CA THR A 422 13.68 31.01 1.97
C THR A 422 12.87 31.96 2.85
N VAL A 423 12.31 31.47 3.97
CA VAL A 423 11.30 32.21 4.76
C VAL A 423 11.73 32.40 6.21
N LEU A 424 11.91 31.31 6.95
CA LEU A 424 12.00 31.35 8.40
C LEU A 424 13.28 32.05 8.88
N LEU A 425 14.43 31.70 8.29
CA LEU A 425 15.73 32.26 8.69
C LEU A 425 15.85 33.75 8.29
N PRO A 426 15.54 34.17 7.06
CA PRO A 426 15.61 35.59 6.69
C PRO A 426 14.67 36.48 7.50
N LEU A 427 13.45 36.02 7.82
CA LEU A 427 12.48 36.80 8.60
C LEU A 427 12.90 36.99 10.05
N THR A 428 13.42 35.94 10.67
CA THR A 428 13.91 36.04 12.06
C THR A 428 15.13 36.96 12.15
N GLU A 429 16.02 36.93 11.15
CA GLU A 429 17.16 37.86 11.06
C GLU A 429 16.70 39.32 10.82
N ALA A 430 15.78 39.55 9.87
CA ALA A 430 15.23 40.87 9.57
C ALA A 430 14.57 41.51 10.79
N ARG A 431 13.79 40.72 11.55
CA ARG A 431 13.19 41.16 12.82
C ARG A 431 14.26 41.57 13.83
N GLU A 432 15.25 40.71 14.08
CA GLU A 432 16.25 40.97 15.13
C GLU A 432 17.16 42.15 14.77
N SER A 433 17.43 42.36 13.48
CA SER A 433 18.10 43.55 12.97
C SER A 433 17.26 44.81 13.21
N SER A 434 15.98 44.78 12.83
CA SER A 434 15.06 45.92 12.97
C SER A 434 14.83 46.30 14.43
N ARG A 435 14.63 45.30 15.30
CA ARG A 435 14.45 45.52 16.75
C ARG A 435 15.65 46.22 17.37
N ARG A 436 16.87 45.76 17.06
CA ARG A 436 18.11 46.40 17.53
C ARG A 436 18.23 47.84 17.03
N ALA A 437 17.87 48.10 15.78
CA ALA A 437 17.91 49.44 15.19
C ALA A 437 16.89 50.39 15.83
N PHE A 438 15.62 49.99 15.96
CA PHE A 438 14.58 50.83 16.58
C PHE A 438 14.86 51.12 18.06
N ARG A 439 15.43 50.15 18.80
CA ARG A 439 15.86 50.37 20.18
C ARG A 439 16.98 51.41 20.28
N ALA A 440 17.95 51.35 19.38
CA ALA A 440 19.02 52.35 19.31
C ALA A 440 18.48 53.75 18.95
N LEU A 441 17.51 53.84 18.03
CA LEU A 441 16.82 55.08 17.68
C LEU A 441 16.05 55.66 18.88
N ALA A 442 15.34 54.81 19.65
CA ALA A 442 14.63 55.23 20.84
C ALA A 442 15.58 55.74 21.94
N GLU A 443 16.70 55.06 22.19
CA GLU A 443 17.74 55.52 23.13
C GLU A 443 18.39 56.84 22.69
N ARG A 444 18.57 57.04 21.38
CA ARG A 444 19.08 58.29 20.80
C ARG A 444 18.09 59.43 20.99
N ALA A 445 16.80 59.19 20.74
CA ALA A 445 15.74 60.16 21.00
C ALA A 445 15.72 60.56 22.49
N GLU A 446 15.75 59.59 23.41
CA GLU A 446 15.76 59.85 24.85
C GLU A 446 16.96 60.70 25.29
N LYS A 447 18.15 60.44 24.73
CA LYS A 447 19.35 61.25 24.99
C LYS A 447 19.22 62.68 24.45
N ALA A 448 18.60 62.88 23.30
CA ALA A 448 18.40 64.21 22.71
C ALA A 448 17.47 65.07 23.57
N PHE A 449 16.34 64.50 24.02
CA PHE A 449 15.36 65.20 24.87
C PHE A 449 15.77 65.32 26.35
N SER A 450 16.83 64.62 26.80
CA SER A 450 17.33 64.69 28.19
C SER A 450 18.49 65.69 28.40
N GLN A 451 18.91 66.44 27.38
CA GLN A 451 20.00 67.43 27.50
C GLN A 451 19.61 68.65 28.38
N PRO A 452 20.58 69.38 28.99
CA PRO A 452 20.29 70.54 29.83
C PRO A 452 19.55 71.67 29.11
N LYS A 453 18.69 72.38 29.85
CA LYS A 453 17.74 73.41 29.34
C LYS A 453 18.35 74.51 28.47
N ASP A 454 19.61 74.89 28.70
CA ASP A 454 20.29 75.97 27.94
C ASP A 454 20.75 75.53 26.53
N SER A 455 20.59 74.24 26.19
CA SER A 455 21.06 73.62 24.93
C SER A 455 19.94 73.02 24.05
N GLN A 456 18.67 73.10 24.47
CA GLN A 456 17.53 72.56 23.73
C GLN A 456 16.92 73.61 22.81
N ASP A 457 17.53 73.79 21.63
CA ASP A 457 16.95 74.60 20.55
C ASP A 457 15.87 73.78 19.82
N PRO A 458 14.61 74.27 19.71
CA PRO A 458 13.54 73.59 18.98
C PRO A 458 13.92 73.24 17.53
N ALA A 459 14.71 74.07 16.87
CA ALA A 459 15.17 73.80 15.50
C ALA A 459 16.11 72.59 15.44
N VAL A 460 17.00 72.44 16.42
CA VAL A 460 17.94 71.31 16.51
C VAL A 460 17.21 70.01 16.84
N LEU A 461 16.18 70.08 17.69
CA LEU A 461 15.34 68.91 18.01
C LEU A 461 14.46 68.51 16.81
N SER A 462 13.93 69.46 16.06
CA SER A 462 13.19 69.19 14.82
C SER A 462 14.06 68.50 13.77
N ASP A 463 15.30 68.94 13.59
CA ASP A 463 16.27 68.27 12.70
C ASP A 463 16.58 66.84 13.17
N GLU A 464 16.70 66.62 14.48
CA GLU A 464 16.95 65.30 15.05
C GLU A 464 15.76 64.35 14.86
N VAL A 465 14.52 64.80 15.11
CA VAL A 465 13.31 63.99 14.87
C VAL A 465 13.16 63.66 13.38
N THR A 466 13.48 64.59 12.49
CA THR A 466 13.51 64.35 11.03
C THR A 466 14.56 63.29 10.66
N GLY A 467 15.74 63.34 11.30
CA GLY A 467 16.78 62.33 11.16
C GLY A 467 16.32 60.94 11.63
N LEU A 468 15.68 60.87 12.80
CA LEU A 468 15.12 59.63 13.36
C LEU A 468 14.02 59.04 12.47
N LEU A 469 13.15 59.88 11.89
CA LEU A 469 12.12 59.44 10.93
C LEU A 469 12.76 58.87 9.66
N THR A 470 13.74 59.57 9.09
CA THR A 470 14.43 59.13 7.87
C THR A 470 15.16 57.81 8.08
N GLU A 471 15.88 57.68 9.21
CA GLU A 471 16.62 56.47 9.56
C GLU A 471 15.67 55.31 9.90
N GLY A 472 14.58 55.57 10.62
CA GLY A 472 13.55 54.57 10.93
C GLY A 472 12.83 54.03 9.69
N LEU A 473 12.49 54.89 8.72
CA LEU A 473 11.95 54.45 7.43
C LEU A 473 12.98 53.64 6.64
N GLY A 474 14.26 54.04 6.66
CA GLY A 474 15.36 53.30 6.03
C GLY A 474 15.58 51.90 6.62
N VAL A 475 15.36 51.71 7.93
CA VAL A 475 15.40 50.39 8.57
C VAL A 475 14.28 49.49 8.06
N LEU A 476 13.05 50.01 7.95
CA LEU A 476 11.90 49.26 7.44
C LEU A 476 12.10 48.88 5.97
N ASP A 477 12.50 49.82 5.11
CA ASP A 477 12.75 49.56 3.69
C ASP A 477 13.95 48.63 3.47
N GLY A 478 15.00 48.74 4.28
CA GLY A 478 16.22 47.94 4.14
C GLY A 478 16.08 46.50 4.63
N SER A 479 15.58 46.30 5.86
CA SER A 479 15.49 44.95 6.45
C SER A 479 14.28 44.16 5.96
N TRP A 480 13.22 44.81 5.49
CA TRP A 480 11.99 44.14 5.03
C TRP A 480 11.74 44.29 3.51
N GLY A 481 12.56 45.07 2.79
CA GLY A 481 12.35 45.36 1.37
C GLY A 481 12.27 44.13 0.46
N GLY A 482 13.02 43.06 0.76
CA GLY A 482 12.90 41.79 0.04
C GLY A 482 11.57 41.06 0.30
N PHE A 483 11.05 41.16 1.52
CA PHE A 483 9.79 40.54 1.96
C PHE A 483 8.55 41.27 1.46
N LEU A 484 8.64 42.59 1.30
CA LEU A 484 7.53 43.45 0.86
C LEU A 484 7.27 43.39 -0.65
N THR A 485 8.09 42.67 -1.42
CA THR A 485 7.88 42.53 -2.86
C THR A 485 6.63 41.68 -3.18
N PRO A 486 5.76 42.12 -4.13
CA PRO A 486 4.55 41.42 -4.56
C PRO A 486 4.69 39.93 -4.78
N ASP A 487 5.70 39.51 -5.53
CA ASP A 487 5.71 38.18 -6.13
C ASP A 487 6.88 37.31 -5.64
N GLY A 488 7.92 37.89 -5.04
CA GLY A 488 9.22 37.21 -4.87
C GLY A 488 9.22 35.98 -3.94
N ILE A 489 8.50 36.04 -2.81
CA ILE A 489 8.49 34.94 -1.82
C ILE A 489 7.46 33.89 -2.19
N GLU A 490 6.29 34.31 -2.65
CA GLU A 490 5.23 33.42 -3.13
C GLU A 490 5.73 32.58 -4.31
N ASP A 491 6.34 33.22 -5.32
CA ASP A 491 6.96 32.54 -6.46
C ASP A 491 8.06 31.56 -6.02
N SER A 492 8.88 31.95 -5.05
CA SER A 492 9.98 31.09 -4.56
C SER A 492 9.47 29.85 -3.84
N ILE A 493 8.44 29.98 -2.99
CA ILE A 493 7.84 28.86 -2.27
C ILE A 493 7.07 27.94 -3.23
N HIS A 494 6.30 28.51 -4.16
CA HIS A 494 5.61 27.71 -5.18
C HIS A 494 6.60 27.00 -6.11
N ALA A 495 7.66 27.66 -6.57
CA ALA A 495 8.70 27.03 -7.39
C ALA A 495 9.37 25.87 -6.65
N LEU A 496 9.56 26.00 -5.33
CA LEU A 496 10.12 24.96 -4.47
C LEU A 496 9.17 23.76 -4.33
N ALA A 497 7.88 24.00 -4.09
CA ALA A 497 6.86 22.96 -4.01
C ALA A 497 6.64 22.26 -5.37
N ASP A 498 6.69 23.02 -6.47
CA ASP A 498 6.63 22.48 -7.84
C ASP A 498 7.86 21.65 -8.19
N GLY A 499 9.04 22.09 -7.77
CA GLY A 499 10.30 21.35 -7.91
C GLY A 499 10.22 20.01 -7.18
N ALA A 500 9.78 20.02 -5.92
CA ALA A 500 9.55 18.82 -5.10
C ALA A 500 8.56 17.85 -5.75
N SER A 501 7.41 18.35 -6.20
CA SER A 501 6.37 17.55 -6.87
C SER A 501 6.86 16.96 -8.20
N THR A 502 7.56 17.76 -9.01
CA THR A 502 8.12 17.33 -10.30
C THR A 502 9.24 16.32 -10.12
N GLY A 503 10.11 16.51 -9.11
CA GLY A 503 11.16 15.57 -8.76
C GLY A 503 10.60 14.20 -8.39
N LEU A 504 9.57 14.17 -7.53
CA LEU A 504 8.90 12.93 -7.14
C LEU A 504 8.21 12.26 -8.34
N ALA A 505 7.49 13.02 -9.16
CA ALA A 505 6.86 12.52 -10.39
C ALA A 505 7.89 11.94 -11.38
N GLY A 506 9.05 12.57 -11.52
CA GLY A 506 10.16 12.08 -12.33
C GLY A 506 10.64 10.71 -11.87
N ARG A 507 10.80 10.50 -10.55
CA ARG A 507 11.19 9.21 -9.96
C ARG A 507 10.16 8.10 -10.25
N LEU A 508 8.87 8.44 -10.33
CA LEU A 508 7.80 7.48 -10.69
C LEU A 508 7.90 6.97 -12.13
N THR A 509 8.39 7.79 -13.07
CA THR A 509 8.52 7.38 -14.48
C THR A 509 9.57 6.29 -14.71
N ILE A 510 10.57 6.21 -13.82
CA ILE A 510 11.70 5.29 -13.92
C ILE A 510 11.37 3.91 -13.34
N LEU A 511 10.28 3.78 -12.58
CA LEU A 511 9.86 2.50 -12.00
C LEU A 511 9.43 1.51 -13.10
N PRO A 512 9.79 0.22 -13.01
CA PRO A 512 9.31 -0.80 -13.94
C PRO A 512 7.80 -1.02 -13.81
N ASP A 513 7.13 -1.31 -14.93
CA ASP A 513 5.67 -1.58 -14.94
C ASP A 513 5.33 -2.82 -14.11
N THR A 514 6.00 -3.94 -14.41
CA THR A 514 5.75 -5.24 -13.79
C THR A 514 7.07 -5.92 -13.44
N ILE A 515 7.16 -6.52 -12.26
CA ILE A 515 8.28 -7.37 -11.83
C ILE A 515 7.74 -8.75 -11.50
N SER A 516 8.24 -9.79 -12.17
CA SER A 516 7.88 -11.19 -11.87
C SER A 516 8.75 -11.72 -10.73
N VAL A 517 8.15 -12.03 -9.58
CA VAL A 517 8.85 -12.56 -8.40
C VAL A 517 8.41 -13.98 -8.10
N GLN A 518 9.30 -14.77 -7.48
CA GLN A 518 8.95 -16.10 -7.00
C GLN A 518 8.13 -16.02 -5.70
N ALA A 519 7.29 -17.03 -5.43
CA ALA A 519 6.57 -17.13 -4.15
C ALA A 519 7.54 -17.33 -2.97
N VAL A 520 7.31 -16.65 -1.83
CA VAL A 520 8.19 -16.74 -0.64
C VAL A 520 8.27 -18.18 -0.13
N HIS A 521 9.49 -18.62 0.16
CA HIS A 521 9.75 -19.91 0.77
C HIS A 521 9.65 -19.83 2.30
N SER A 522 8.89 -20.74 2.91
CA SER A 522 8.94 -21.02 4.35
C SER A 522 10.07 -22.02 4.62
N ASP A 523 10.79 -21.86 5.73
CA ASP A 523 11.94 -22.70 6.10
C ASP A 523 11.61 -24.21 6.15
N ASP A 524 10.33 -24.58 6.27
CA ASP A 524 9.85 -25.97 6.36
C ASP A 524 9.48 -26.64 5.00
N VAL A 525 9.58 -25.95 3.86
CA VAL A 525 9.16 -26.48 2.55
C VAL A 525 10.34 -26.61 1.60
N ALA A 526 10.58 -27.82 1.09
CA ALA A 526 11.62 -28.10 0.09
C ALA A 526 11.51 -27.17 -1.13
N LEU A 527 12.63 -26.57 -1.54
CA LEU A 527 12.71 -25.71 -2.73
C LEU A 527 12.29 -26.49 -3.98
N SER A 528 11.43 -25.87 -4.79
CA SER A 528 10.91 -26.44 -6.03
C SER A 528 11.04 -25.42 -7.15
N PRO A 529 11.73 -25.75 -8.28
CA PRO A 529 11.97 -24.83 -9.38
C PRO A 529 10.74 -24.61 -10.28
N THR A 530 9.64 -25.33 -10.04
CA THR A 530 8.43 -25.31 -10.88
C THR A 530 7.28 -24.50 -10.27
N LYS A 531 7.50 -23.75 -9.18
CA LYS A 531 6.46 -22.87 -8.63
C LYS A 531 6.12 -21.74 -9.62
N GLU A 532 4.85 -21.33 -9.65
CA GLU A 532 4.38 -20.24 -10.51
C GLU A 532 5.03 -18.90 -10.12
N LEU A 533 5.46 -18.15 -11.12
CA LEU A 533 5.94 -16.77 -10.98
C LEU A 533 4.74 -15.85 -10.76
N GLN A 534 4.90 -14.86 -9.89
CA GLN A 534 3.88 -13.86 -9.61
C GLN A 534 4.31 -12.51 -10.18
N ASP A 535 3.45 -11.91 -11.00
CA ASP A 535 3.66 -10.56 -11.54
C ASP A 535 3.21 -9.49 -10.54
N VAL A 536 4.11 -8.59 -10.17
CA VAL A 536 3.86 -7.44 -9.30
C VAL A 536 3.81 -6.18 -10.16
N ASN A 537 2.63 -5.55 -10.25
CA ASN A 537 2.43 -4.30 -10.99
C ASN A 537 2.91 -3.08 -10.19
N LEU A 538 4.23 -2.93 -10.08
CA LEU A 538 4.88 -1.94 -9.21
C LEU A 538 4.50 -0.50 -9.58
N ARG A 539 4.68 -0.11 -10.85
CA ARG A 539 4.40 1.27 -11.29
C ARG A 539 2.94 1.66 -11.03
N GLU A 540 2.00 0.78 -11.35
CA GLU A 540 0.57 1.05 -11.14
C GLU A 540 0.23 1.13 -9.64
N THR A 541 0.75 0.21 -8.82
CA THR A 541 0.51 0.24 -7.37
C THR A 541 1.04 1.53 -6.74
N VAL A 542 2.23 1.97 -7.15
CA VAL A 542 2.81 3.23 -6.67
C VAL A 542 2.01 4.43 -7.18
N ARG A 543 1.59 4.45 -8.45
CA ARG A 543 0.77 5.53 -9.05
C ARG A 543 -0.58 5.68 -8.36
N GLN A 544 -1.15 4.60 -7.85
CA GLN A 544 -2.42 4.65 -7.10
C GLN A 544 -2.27 5.20 -5.68
N VAL A 545 -1.05 5.27 -5.14
CA VAL A 545 -0.76 5.86 -3.82
C VAL A 545 -0.23 7.28 -3.96
N LEU A 546 0.75 7.47 -4.84
CA LEU A 546 1.29 8.76 -5.27
C LEU A 546 0.54 9.22 -6.53
N ASP A 547 -0.77 9.39 -6.38
CA ASP A 547 -1.64 9.83 -7.46
C ASP A 547 -1.54 11.35 -7.70
N VAL A 548 -2.22 11.82 -8.75
CA VAL A 548 -2.25 13.24 -9.10
C VAL A 548 -2.76 14.09 -7.93
N LEU A 549 -3.71 13.58 -7.14
CA LEU A 549 -4.27 14.30 -5.99
C LEU A 549 -3.23 14.46 -4.87
N ARG A 550 -2.41 13.45 -4.62
CA ARG A 550 -1.37 13.51 -3.59
C ARG A 550 -0.20 14.38 -4.02
N LEU A 551 0.17 14.38 -5.30
CA LEU A 551 1.17 15.31 -5.85
C LEU A 551 0.69 16.76 -5.80
N GLU A 552 -0.61 17.00 -6.00
CA GLU A 552 -1.21 18.32 -5.82
C GLU A 552 -1.27 18.74 -4.34
N LYS A 553 -1.46 17.79 -3.43
CA LYS A 553 -1.32 18.05 -1.99
C LYS A 553 0.10 18.46 -1.60
N VAL A 554 1.14 17.91 -2.24
CA VAL A 554 2.53 18.36 -2.02
C VAL A 554 2.70 19.81 -2.48
N ARG A 555 2.15 20.19 -3.65
CA ARG A 555 2.20 21.57 -4.16
C ARG A 555 1.53 22.59 -3.23
N THR A 556 0.42 22.18 -2.63
CA THR A 556 -0.39 23.01 -1.73
C THR A 556 -0.03 22.85 -0.25
N ALA A 557 1.02 22.09 0.07
CA ALA A 557 1.49 21.92 1.44
C ALA A 557 1.92 23.25 2.09
N PRO A 558 2.59 24.19 1.37
CA PRO A 558 2.99 25.48 1.93
C PRO A 558 1.89 26.53 2.09
N GLU A 559 0.66 26.30 1.59
CA GLU A 559 -0.44 27.28 1.63
C GLU A 559 -0.71 27.89 3.03
N PRO A 560 -0.74 27.12 4.14
CA PRO A 560 -0.95 27.71 5.46
C PRO A 560 0.18 28.65 5.90
N LEU A 561 1.41 28.38 5.43
CA LEU A 561 2.54 29.27 5.67
C LEU A 561 2.40 30.53 4.82
N LEU A 562 2.04 30.39 3.54
CA LEU A 562 1.80 31.52 2.62
C LEU A 562 0.70 32.45 3.13
N ASP A 563 -0.44 31.92 3.60
CA ASP A 563 -1.54 32.70 4.17
C ASP A 563 -1.07 33.60 5.33
N VAL A 564 -0.26 33.04 6.24
CA VAL A 564 0.31 33.79 7.36
C VAL A 564 1.29 34.85 6.87
N LEU A 565 2.14 34.53 5.88
CA LEU A 565 3.10 35.48 5.31
C LEU A 565 2.40 36.66 4.63
N LEU A 566 1.30 36.42 3.91
CA LEU A 566 0.50 37.47 3.29
C LEU A 566 -0.12 38.40 4.34
N SER A 567 -0.68 37.84 5.43
CA SER A 567 -1.17 38.64 6.56
C SER A 567 -0.06 39.46 7.20
N THR A 568 1.09 38.85 7.51
CA THR A 568 2.24 39.55 8.09
C THR A 568 2.73 40.67 7.18
N ARG A 569 2.71 40.45 5.86
CA ARG A 569 3.13 41.45 4.88
C ARG A 569 2.21 42.67 4.86
N GLU A 570 0.90 42.48 4.86
CA GLU A 570 -0.07 43.58 4.93
C GLU A 570 0.14 44.43 6.18
N GLU A 571 0.41 43.79 7.33
CA GLU A 571 0.66 44.50 8.57
C GLU A 571 2.01 45.25 8.57
N VAL A 572 3.09 44.64 8.04
CA VAL A 572 4.40 45.32 7.90
C VAL A 572 4.30 46.52 6.94
N ALA A 573 3.52 46.41 5.86
CA ALA A 573 3.31 47.49 4.90
C ALA A 573 2.64 48.73 5.52
N GLY A 574 1.88 48.58 6.63
CA GLY A 574 1.28 49.69 7.37
C GLY A 574 2.20 50.40 8.37
N LEU A 575 3.34 49.80 8.74
CA LEU A 575 4.26 50.36 9.74
C LEU A 575 4.91 51.69 9.31
N PRO A 576 5.36 51.88 8.05
CA PRO A 576 5.93 53.16 7.62
C PRO A 576 4.97 54.34 7.79
N GLU A 577 3.68 54.14 7.50
CA GLU A 577 2.65 55.18 7.66
C GLU A 577 2.41 55.51 9.14
N ALA A 578 2.33 54.49 9.99
CA ALA A 578 2.16 54.67 11.43
C ALA A 578 3.37 55.37 12.08
N LEU A 579 4.59 55.02 11.66
CA LEU A 579 5.81 55.69 12.13
C LEU A 579 5.83 57.15 11.68
N ARG A 580 5.52 57.40 10.40
CA ARG A 580 5.46 58.75 9.83
C ARG A 580 4.45 59.63 10.56
N PHE A 581 3.24 59.13 10.77
CA PHE A 581 2.20 59.86 11.49
C PHE A 581 2.64 60.31 12.89
N ASN A 582 3.26 59.43 13.67
CA ASN A 582 3.68 59.78 15.04
C ASN A 582 4.84 60.79 15.08
N LEU A 583 5.81 60.68 14.17
CA LEU A 583 6.97 61.57 14.15
C LEU A 583 6.68 62.89 13.43
N GLU A 584 5.78 62.93 12.45
CA GLU A 584 5.26 64.18 11.88
C GLU A 584 4.42 64.95 12.90
N ALA A 585 3.58 64.28 13.70
CA ALA A 585 2.88 64.91 14.82
C ALA A 585 3.85 65.48 15.86
N ALA A 586 4.96 64.78 16.15
CA ALA A 586 6.00 65.30 17.03
C ALA A 586 6.74 66.51 16.44
N LEU A 587 6.91 66.58 15.12
CA LEU A 587 7.49 67.73 14.43
C LEU A 587 6.55 68.95 14.48
N ASP A 588 5.24 68.74 14.31
CA ASP A 588 4.23 69.80 14.38
C ASP A 588 4.26 70.51 15.74
N GLU A 589 4.38 69.76 16.85
CA GLU A 589 4.51 70.33 18.21
C GLU A 589 5.82 71.11 18.43
N LEU A 590 6.88 70.79 17.66
CA LEU A 590 8.16 71.51 17.70
C LEU A 590 8.17 72.75 16.78
N THR A 591 7.15 72.93 15.95
CA THR A 591 6.97 74.12 15.11
C THR A 591 5.93 75.07 15.69
N ALA A 592 6.37 76.30 16.01
CA ALA A 592 5.50 77.33 16.58
C ALA A 592 4.28 77.66 15.68
N PRO A 593 3.05 77.76 16.22
CA PRO A 593 1.95 78.42 15.52
C PRO A 593 2.27 79.92 15.36
N GLU A 594 1.75 80.56 14.31
CA GLU A 594 2.10 81.90 13.79
C GLU A 594 2.13 83.08 14.82
N ASP A 595 1.79 82.86 16.10
CA ASP A 595 1.72 83.89 17.16
C ASP A 595 2.36 83.51 18.53
N GLY A 596 3.17 82.45 18.67
CA GLY A 596 3.78 82.10 19.99
C GLY A 596 5.10 81.29 19.97
N SER A 597 5.91 81.40 21.02
CA SER A 597 7.13 80.59 21.22
C SER A 597 6.79 79.20 21.76
N VAL A 598 7.40 78.14 21.21
CA VAL A 598 7.29 76.74 21.68
C VAL A 598 7.49 76.67 23.21
N THR A 599 6.56 76.03 23.91
CA THR A 599 6.55 75.94 25.37
C THR A 599 7.23 74.65 25.87
N GLU A 600 7.56 74.60 27.18
CA GLU A 600 8.09 73.36 27.79
C GLU A 600 7.10 72.19 27.72
N GLU A 601 5.81 72.47 27.66
CA GLU A 601 4.74 71.45 27.56
C GLU A 601 4.76 70.82 26.15
N ASP A 602 4.84 71.65 25.10
CA ASP A 602 4.93 71.22 23.69
C ASP A 602 6.19 70.37 23.44
N MET A 603 7.34 70.74 24.02
CA MET A 603 8.59 69.96 23.92
C MET A 603 8.49 68.61 24.65
N GLY A 604 7.77 68.57 25.78
CA GLY A 604 7.49 67.33 26.51
C GLY A 604 6.56 66.40 25.73
N GLU A 605 5.57 66.95 25.03
CA GLU A 605 4.64 66.22 24.19
C GLU A 605 5.33 65.66 22.94
N ALA A 606 6.16 66.45 22.25
CA ALA A 606 6.99 65.99 21.14
C ALA A 606 7.96 64.86 21.52
N ALA A 607 8.57 64.94 22.71
CA ALA A 607 9.43 63.88 23.25
C ALA A 607 8.64 62.58 23.50
N SER A 608 7.42 62.70 24.04
CA SER A 608 6.53 61.56 24.26
C SER A 608 6.11 60.91 22.94
N LEU A 609 5.65 61.69 21.97
CA LEU A 609 5.21 61.22 20.66
C LEU A 609 6.33 60.53 19.88
N THR A 610 7.54 61.08 19.90
CA THR A 610 8.72 60.48 19.24
C THR A 610 9.08 59.14 19.88
N ARG A 611 9.19 59.10 21.22
CA ARG A 611 9.55 57.88 21.96
C ARG A 611 8.48 56.80 21.79
N GLU A 612 7.21 57.20 21.87
CA GLU A 612 6.09 56.29 21.76
C GLU A 612 5.93 55.76 20.33
N GLY A 613 6.13 56.59 19.31
CA GLY A 613 6.14 56.16 17.91
C GLY A 613 7.21 55.11 17.60
N LEU A 614 8.45 55.32 18.07
CA LEU A 614 9.55 54.36 17.90
C LEU A 614 9.32 53.08 18.70
N ALA A 615 8.89 53.18 19.96
CA ALA A 615 8.63 52.02 20.81
C ALA A 615 7.44 51.18 20.32
N ARG A 616 6.34 51.81 19.86
CA ARG A 616 5.19 51.09 19.29
C ARG A 616 5.57 50.37 17.99
N THR A 617 6.46 50.94 17.19
CA THR A 617 6.96 50.31 15.95
C THR A 617 7.83 49.09 16.28
N GLU A 618 8.74 49.20 17.24
CA GLU A 618 9.53 48.06 17.76
C GLU A 618 8.64 46.94 18.30
N GLU A 619 7.62 47.30 19.09
CA GLU A 619 6.70 46.35 19.70
C GLU A 619 5.84 45.65 18.65
N SER A 620 5.36 46.38 17.64
CA SER A 620 4.57 45.83 16.54
C SER A 620 5.40 44.83 15.73
N LEU A 621 6.64 45.18 15.34
CA LEU A 621 7.60 44.26 14.71
C LEU A 621 7.86 43.01 15.54
N SER A 622 7.85 43.13 16.86
CA SER A 622 8.06 42.00 17.77
C SER A 622 6.86 41.05 17.85
N ARG A 623 5.64 41.53 17.60
CA ARG A 623 4.40 40.73 17.62
C ARG A 623 4.07 40.09 16.26
N LEU A 624 4.56 40.67 15.17
CA LEU A 624 4.19 40.33 13.79
C LEU A 624 4.48 38.88 13.36
N LEU A 625 5.45 38.21 13.99
CA LEU A 625 5.84 36.85 13.62
C LEU A 625 5.21 35.76 14.50
N ALA A 626 4.34 36.10 15.48
CA ALA A 626 3.75 35.11 16.38
C ALA A 626 2.97 34.01 15.61
N GLY A 627 2.23 34.39 14.56
CA GLY A 627 1.48 33.47 13.70
C GLY A 627 2.36 32.59 12.80
N LEU A 628 3.61 32.99 12.55
CA LEU A 628 4.54 32.23 11.69
C LEU A 628 4.85 30.85 12.27
N SER A 629 4.86 30.73 13.61
CA SER A 629 5.07 29.45 14.30
C SER A 629 3.95 28.44 14.01
N GLU A 630 2.70 28.89 13.95
CA GLU A 630 1.54 28.04 13.61
C GLU A 630 1.55 27.66 12.12
N GLY A 631 1.85 28.60 11.23
CA GLY A 631 1.98 28.35 9.79
C GLY A 631 3.13 27.37 9.48
N TRP A 632 4.26 27.50 10.16
CA TRP A 632 5.40 26.58 10.05
C TRP A 632 5.05 25.18 10.53
N GLN A 633 4.42 25.07 11.71
CA GLN A 633 4.00 23.78 12.24
C GLN A 633 2.97 23.11 11.32
N ALA A 634 2.05 23.87 10.73
CA ALA A 634 1.08 23.36 9.76
C ALA A 634 1.76 22.83 8.47
N LEU A 635 2.83 23.46 7.99
CA LEU A 635 3.63 22.94 6.87
C LEU A 635 4.28 21.60 7.23
N LEU A 636 4.91 21.50 8.41
CA LEU A 636 5.54 20.26 8.87
C LEU A 636 4.51 19.12 8.98
N ASP A 637 3.39 19.38 9.66
CA ASP A 637 2.34 18.40 9.89
C ASP A 637 1.71 17.93 8.57
N ARG A 638 1.42 18.84 7.63
CA ARG A 638 0.90 18.49 6.30
C ARG A 638 1.90 17.67 5.50
N THR A 639 3.17 18.07 5.49
CA THR A 639 4.20 17.35 4.73
C THR A 639 4.39 15.93 5.28
N ASP A 640 4.41 15.77 6.61
CA ASP A 640 4.50 14.47 7.27
C ASP A 640 3.24 13.61 7.02
N GLU A 641 2.04 14.20 7.02
CA GLU A 641 0.80 13.50 6.69
C GLU A 641 0.82 12.97 5.24
N ILE A 642 1.20 13.83 4.30
CA ILE A 642 1.23 13.54 2.87
C ILE A 642 2.31 12.51 2.53
N LEU A 643 3.53 12.67 3.03
CA LEU A 643 4.68 11.85 2.63
C LEU A 643 4.96 10.69 3.61
N GLY A 644 4.76 10.88 4.92
CA GLY A 644 5.06 9.89 5.97
C GLY A 644 4.11 8.68 6.03
N SER A 645 3.01 8.71 5.29
CA SER A 645 2.12 7.54 5.13
C SER A 645 2.26 6.84 3.77
N ALA A 646 2.92 7.47 2.79
CA ALA A 646 2.98 6.97 1.42
C ALA A 646 3.69 5.62 1.31
N PHE A 647 4.85 5.46 1.94
CA PHE A 647 5.59 4.19 1.91
C PHE A 647 4.79 3.04 2.55
N ARG A 648 4.18 3.28 3.73
CA ARG A 648 3.35 2.28 4.40
C ARG A 648 2.14 1.87 3.57
N GLU A 649 1.54 2.80 2.85
CA GLU A 649 0.42 2.52 1.97
C GLU A 649 0.84 1.76 0.70
N ILE A 650 1.97 2.12 0.07
CA ILE A 650 2.55 1.38 -1.06
C ILE A 650 2.87 -0.04 -0.63
N HIS A 651 3.62 -0.19 0.46
CA HIS A 651 3.97 -1.50 1.00
C HIS A 651 2.71 -2.29 1.39
N GLY A 652 1.76 -1.64 2.07
CA GLY A 652 0.48 -2.22 2.45
C GLY A 652 -0.33 -2.75 1.26
N ARG A 653 -0.42 -1.98 0.16
CA ARG A 653 -1.12 -2.39 -1.07
C ARG A 653 -0.40 -3.50 -1.81
N LEU A 654 0.93 -3.44 -1.89
CA LEU A 654 1.73 -4.55 -2.40
C LEU A 654 1.50 -5.82 -1.57
N THR A 655 1.23 -5.69 -0.26
CA THR A 655 0.87 -6.83 0.59
C THR A 655 -0.58 -7.29 0.54
N ALA A 656 -1.51 -6.41 0.17
CA ALA A 656 -2.95 -6.66 0.15
C ALA A 656 -3.46 -7.18 -1.21
N ASP A 657 -2.73 -6.91 -2.29
CA ASP A 657 -3.03 -7.49 -3.60
C ASP A 657 -2.90 -9.02 -3.52
N LYS A 658 -3.90 -9.75 -4.03
CA LYS A 658 -4.26 -11.15 -3.64
C LYS A 658 -3.15 -12.22 -3.75
N GLY A 659 -1.95 -11.88 -4.24
CA GLY A 659 -0.79 -12.79 -4.27
C GLY A 659 0.17 -12.68 -3.08
N VAL A 660 0.08 -11.65 -2.23
CA VAL A 660 1.03 -11.47 -1.11
C VAL A 660 0.52 -12.03 0.23
N GLN A 661 -0.66 -12.66 0.25
CA GLN A 661 -1.14 -13.40 1.43
C GLN A 661 -0.36 -14.68 1.77
N GLN A 662 0.55 -15.16 0.91
CA GLN A 662 1.52 -16.19 1.32
C GLN A 662 2.74 -15.63 2.05
N GLN A 663 2.97 -14.31 2.04
CA GLN A 663 4.17 -13.71 2.64
C GLN A 663 4.12 -13.52 4.15
N LEU A 664 2.99 -13.76 4.83
CA LEU A 664 2.91 -13.55 6.30
C LEU A 664 2.31 -14.72 7.10
N GLY A 665 1.85 -15.79 6.44
CA GLY A 665 1.45 -17.03 7.13
C GLY A 665 2.63 -17.76 7.81
N GLY A 666 3.86 -17.58 7.30
CA GLY A 666 5.05 -18.30 7.77
C GLY A 666 5.87 -17.63 8.88
N ILE A 667 5.48 -16.44 9.37
CA ILE A 667 6.22 -15.74 10.44
C ILE A 667 5.79 -16.22 11.83
N ARG A 668 4.51 -16.59 11.99
CA ARG A 668 4.00 -17.18 13.24
C ARG A 668 4.68 -18.51 13.58
N ASP A 669 5.12 -19.26 12.58
CA ASP A 669 5.80 -20.55 12.76
C ASP A 669 7.32 -20.40 13.02
N ARG A 670 7.93 -19.28 12.61
CA ARG A 670 9.36 -18.99 12.81
C ARG A 670 9.67 -18.35 14.16
N VAL A 671 8.75 -17.55 14.71
CA VAL A 671 8.84 -17.04 16.10
C VAL A 671 8.90 -18.20 17.11
N SER A 672 8.22 -19.31 16.82
CA SER A 672 8.33 -20.55 17.61
C SER A 672 9.67 -21.27 17.50
N HIS A 673 10.47 -21.03 16.46
CA HIS A 673 11.80 -21.63 16.30
C HIS A 673 12.89 -20.82 17.01
N TRP A 674 12.82 -19.49 16.96
CA TRP A 674 13.71 -18.60 17.73
C TRP A 674 13.62 -18.85 19.24
N PHE A 675 12.42 -19.13 19.76
CA PHE A 675 12.22 -19.52 21.16
C PHE A 675 12.84 -20.89 21.54
N ARG A 676 13.21 -21.75 20.57
CA ARG A 676 13.75 -23.09 20.83
C ARG A 676 15.27 -23.13 20.77
N THR A 677 15.92 -22.36 19.91
CA THR A 677 17.40 -22.31 19.81
C THR A 677 18.06 -21.50 20.92
N SER A 678 17.42 -20.45 21.44
CA SER A 678 17.90 -19.69 22.61
C SER A 678 17.76 -20.43 23.95
N SER A 679 17.27 -21.69 23.93
CA SER A 679 17.05 -22.51 25.13
C SER A 679 18.24 -23.39 25.54
N HIS A 680 19.38 -23.33 24.83
CA HIS A 680 20.56 -24.13 25.21
C HIS A 680 21.42 -23.44 26.28
N GLU A 681 21.55 -22.11 26.21
CA GLU A 681 22.36 -21.32 27.17
C GLU A 681 21.61 -21.04 28.49
N ALA A 682 20.29 -20.85 28.43
CA ALA A 682 19.46 -20.61 29.61
C ALA A 682 19.24 -21.85 30.51
N ARG A 683 19.59 -23.06 30.04
CA ARG A 683 19.37 -24.32 30.79
C ARG A 683 20.33 -24.55 31.95
N ILE A 684 21.45 -23.84 32.02
CA ILE A 684 22.43 -24.00 33.10
C ILE A 684 22.06 -23.14 34.33
N ALA A 685 21.25 -22.10 34.17
CA ALA A 685 20.90 -21.18 35.26
C ALA A 685 19.59 -21.49 36.00
N LEU A 686 18.66 -22.25 35.41
CA LEU A 686 17.28 -22.40 35.93
C LEU A 686 16.97 -23.71 36.67
N GLY A 687 18.00 -24.45 37.09
CA GLY A 687 17.87 -25.68 37.90
C GLY A 687 17.38 -25.49 39.35
N ARG A 688 17.02 -24.28 39.79
CA ARG A 688 16.65 -24.00 41.19
C ARG A 688 15.23 -23.45 41.42
N VAL A 689 14.44 -23.22 40.38
CA VAL A 689 13.08 -22.64 40.54
C VAL A 689 11.95 -23.66 40.25
N GLU A 690 12.30 -24.87 39.81
CA GLU A 690 11.36 -25.91 39.35
C GLU A 690 10.44 -26.48 40.44
N LYS A 691 10.76 -26.31 41.74
CA LYS A 691 9.97 -26.88 42.85
C LYS A 691 8.87 -25.97 43.42
N ARG A 692 8.77 -24.70 43.01
CA ARG A 692 7.66 -23.80 43.44
C ARG A 692 6.58 -23.58 42.38
N ALA A 693 6.88 -23.68 41.09
CA ALA A 693 5.89 -23.46 40.02
C ALA A 693 4.87 -24.61 39.85
N ARG A 694 5.20 -25.85 40.27
CA ARG A 694 4.33 -27.03 40.07
C ARG A 694 3.08 -27.08 40.96
N ARG A 695 2.89 -26.17 41.91
CA ARG A 695 1.66 -26.10 42.74
C ARG A 695 0.70 -24.98 42.33
N THR A 696 1.17 -23.98 41.57
CA THR A 696 0.33 -22.90 41.04
C THR A 696 -0.31 -23.27 39.71
N VAL A 697 0.39 -24.04 38.86
CA VAL A 697 -0.12 -24.49 37.55
C VAL A 697 -1.33 -25.43 37.67
N LYS A 698 -1.42 -26.24 38.73
CA LYS A 698 -2.55 -27.17 38.94
C LYS A 698 -3.80 -26.50 39.52
N LYS A 699 -3.68 -25.29 40.11
CA LYS A 699 -4.82 -24.45 40.48
C LYS A 699 -5.31 -23.62 39.29
N TRP A 700 -4.39 -23.19 38.42
CA TRP A 700 -4.71 -22.45 37.20
C TRP A 700 -5.31 -23.32 36.11
N SER A 701 -5.01 -24.62 36.03
CA SER A 701 -5.67 -25.51 35.05
C SER A 701 -7.13 -25.85 35.38
N VAL A 702 -7.55 -25.71 36.64
CA VAL A 702 -8.96 -25.90 37.06
C VAL A 702 -9.73 -24.57 37.10
N GLN A 703 -9.05 -23.43 37.20
CA GLN A 703 -9.64 -22.10 36.95
C GLN A 703 -9.70 -21.75 35.46
N ALA A 704 -8.76 -22.20 34.62
CA ALA A 704 -8.81 -22.04 33.17
C ALA A 704 -9.97 -22.81 32.54
N LEU A 705 -10.32 -24.00 33.04
CA LEU A 705 -11.54 -24.71 32.59
C LEU A 705 -12.85 -24.15 33.17
N ARG A 706 -12.79 -23.30 34.21
CA ARG A 706 -13.95 -22.47 34.61
C ARG A 706 -14.00 -21.16 33.84
N ALA A 707 -12.87 -20.61 33.41
CA ALA A 707 -12.78 -19.45 32.52
C ALA A 707 -13.05 -19.79 31.05
N VAL A 708 -13.02 -21.06 30.64
CA VAL A 708 -13.51 -21.49 29.31
C VAL A 708 -15.02 -21.78 29.33
N ARG A 709 -15.63 -21.95 30.52
CA ARG A 709 -17.11 -21.95 30.68
C ARG A 709 -17.70 -20.61 31.12
N LEU A 710 -16.91 -19.72 31.73
CA LEU A 710 -17.23 -18.30 31.94
C LEU A 710 -16.80 -17.43 30.76
N GLY A 711 -15.85 -17.86 29.93
CA GLY A 711 -15.50 -17.23 28.65
C GLY A 711 -16.55 -17.49 27.56
N GLN A 712 -17.38 -18.51 27.74
CA GLN A 712 -18.66 -18.67 27.03
C GLN A 712 -19.83 -17.92 27.71
N ALA A 713 -19.57 -17.17 28.78
CA ALA A 713 -20.53 -16.28 29.46
C ALA A 713 -20.03 -14.82 29.58
N VAL A 714 -18.85 -14.49 29.06
CA VAL A 714 -18.26 -13.12 29.01
C VAL A 714 -17.98 -12.68 27.58
N VAL A 715 -17.85 -13.61 26.62
CA VAL A 715 -18.42 -13.35 25.29
C VAL A 715 -19.92 -13.53 25.47
N GLY A 716 -20.56 -12.45 25.89
CA GLY A 716 -22.01 -12.34 25.88
C GLY A 716 -22.48 -12.57 24.44
N THR A 717 -22.80 -13.82 24.14
CA THR A 717 -24.13 -14.09 23.63
C THR A 717 -25.08 -13.50 24.66
N THR A 718 -25.35 -12.20 24.53
CA THR A 718 -26.71 -11.80 24.80
C THR A 718 -27.54 -12.74 23.94
N PRO A 719 -28.56 -13.42 24.50
CA PRO A 719 -29.61 -13.91 23.62
C PRO A 719 -29.93 -12.71 22.75
N THR A 720 -29.90 -12.92 21.43
CA THR A 720 -30.35 -11.95 20.44
C THR A 720 -31.43 -11.15 21.14
N GLU A 721 -31.14 -9.89 21.49
CA GLU A 721 -32.21 -9.02 21.92
C GLU A 721 -33.00 -8.92 20.63
N ALA A 722 -33.99 -9.80 20.48
CA ALA A 722 -35.05 -9.68 19.51
C ALA A 722 -35.64 -8.26 19.62
N GLY A 723 -35.49 -7.60 20.78
CA GLY A 723 -35.77 -6.20 21.03
C GLY A 723 -34.87 -5.14 20.34
N GLY A 724 -33.66 -5.43 19.86
CA GLY A 724 -32.77 -4.41 19.26
C GLY A 724 -33.20 -3.99 17.86
N GLY A 725 -33.49 -4.99 17.01
CA GLY A 725 -34.09 -4.78 15.70
C GLY A 725 -35.51 -4.23 15.83
N ASP A 726 -36.28 -4.76 16.77
CA ASP A 726 -37.62 -4.26 17.10
C ASP A 726 -37.60 -2.81 17.60
N ARG A 727 -36.56 -2.37 18.31
CA ARG A 727 -36.38 -0.96 18.70
C ARG A 727 -36.12 -0.08 17.48
N ALA A 728 -35.17 -0.40 16.60
CA ALA A 728 -34.94 0.42 15.41
C ALA A 728 -36.19 0.49 14.51
N LEU A 729 -36.87 -0.63 14.28
CA LEU A 729 -38.09 -0.71 13.49
C LEU A 729 -39.26 0.03 14.15
N SER A 730 -39.45 -0.10 15.47
CA SER A 730 -40.48 0.67 16.21
C SER A 730 -40.18 2.16 16.22
N LEU A 731 -38.91 2.56 16.30
CA LEU A 731 -38.51 3.97 16.25
C LEU A 731 -38.73 4.61 14.88
N ILE A 732 -38.50 3.88 13.79
CA ILE A 732 -38.82 4.31 12.42
C ILE A 732 -40.34 4.40 12.24
N ARG A 733 -41.09 3.39 12.72
CA ARG A 733 -42.57 3.37 12.70
C ARG A 733 -43.21 4.53 13.48
N GLN A 734 -42.59 4.96 14.57
CA GLN A 734 -43.10 6.05 15.44
C GLN A 734 -42.69 7.44 14.95
N ALA A 735 -41.84 7.58 13.93
CA ALA A 735 -41.42 8.91 13.48
C ALA A 735 -42.59 9.81 13.02
N PRO A 736 -43.68 9.30 12.39
CA PRO A 736 -44.88 10.09 12.11
C PRO A 736 -45.58 10.62 13.38
N GLU A 737 -45.55 9.88 14.49
CA GLU A 737 -46.13 10.30 15.79
C GLU A 737 -45.29 11.40 16.44
N VAL A 738 -43.95 11.31 16.37
CA VAL A 738 -43.03 12.36 16.83
C VAL A 738 -43.23 13.65 16.03
N LEU A 739 -43.43 13.52 14.71
CA LEU A 739 -43.72 14.65 13.82
C LEU A 739 -45.07 15.33 14.15
N ALA A 740 -46.07 14.60 14.65
CA ALA A 740 -47.39 15.16 14.98
C ALA A 740 -47.36 16.11 16.19
N GLY A 741 -46.39 15.95 17.11
CA GLY A 741 -46.21 16.79 18.29
C GLY A 741 -45.49 18.12 18.06
N LEU A 742 -44.93 18.34 16.87
CA LEU A 742 -44.17 19.55 16.54
C LEU A 742 -45.05 20.63 15.88
N PRO A 743 -44.74 21.93 16.07
CA PRO A 743 -45.45 23.02 15.40
C PRO A 743 -45.50 22.85 13.87
N LEU A 744 -46.62 23.22 13.24
CA LEU A 744 -46.84 23.05 11.80
C LEU A 744 -45.72 23.66 10.93
N ILE A 745 -45.18 24.82 11.34
CA ILE A 745 -44.07 25.49 10.65
C ILE A 745 -42.80 24.62 10.69
N TYR A 746 -42.51 23.99 11.83
CA TYR A 746 -41.35 23.12 11.99
C TYR A 746 -41.47 21.85 11.13
N ARG A 747 -42.68 21.28 11.06
CA ARG A 747 -42.98 20.11 10.19
C ARG A 747 -42.80 20.43 8.70
N ARG A 748 -43.12 21.65 8.27
CA ARG A 748 -42.96 22.08 6.87
C ARG A 748 -41.50 22.36 6.51
N LEU A 749 -40.72 22.94 7.43
CA LEU A 749 -39.30 23.26 7.19
C LEU A 749 -38.40 22.02 7.17
N PHE A 750 -38.78 20.98 7.89
CA PHE A 750 -38.07 19.70 7.99
C PHE A 750 -38.85 18.55 7.33
N SER A 751 -39.60 18.84 6.27
CA SER A 751 -40.23 17.82 5.45
C SER A 751 -39.16 16.98 4.72
N PHE A 752 -39.51 15.72 4.41
CA PHE A 752 -38.67 14.85 3.57
C PHE A 752 -38.89 15.09 2.07
N GLU A 753 -39.69 16.10 1.71
CA GLU A 753 -39.98 16.46 0.33
C GLU A 753 -38.80 17.18 -0.32
N PRO A 754 -38.62 17.06 -1.64
CA PRO A 754 -37.59 17.80 -2.36
C PRO A 754 -37.73 19.31 -2.17
N LEU A 755 -36.62 19.99 -1.91
CA LEU A 755 -36.62 21.45 -1.73
C LEU A 755 -36.86 22.15 -3.06
N THR A 756 -37.61 23.25 -3.03
CA THR A 756 -37.81 24.14 -4.19
C THR A 756 -37.04 25.45 -4.05
N GLU A 757 -36.71 25.87 -2.83
CA GLU A 757 -36.06 27.14 -2.57
C GLU A 757 -34.54 27.00 -2.39
N GLY A 758 -33.78 27.75 -3.21
CA GLY A 758 -32.30 27.69 -3.21
C GLY A 758 -31.64 28.06 -1.89
N SER A 759 -32.21 28.98 -1.10
CA SER A 759 -31.60 29.37 0.18
C SER A 759 -31.66 28.29 1.27
N LEU A 760 -32.45 27.23 1.07
CA LEU A 760 -32.47 26.04 1.93
C LEU A 760 -31.51 24.94 1.49
N LEU A 761 -30.99 25.01 0.26
CA LEU A 761 -30.05 24.04 -0.29
C LEU A 761 -28.62 24.51 -0.04
N LYS A 762 -28.02 24.00 1.04
CA LYS A 762 -26.64 24.30 1.46
C LYS A 762 -25.68 23.17 1.09
N GLY A 763 -24.39 23.49 0.93
CA GLY A 763 -23.35 22.53 0.56
C GLY A 763 -23.45 21.98 -0.87
N ARG A 764 -23.87 22.83 -1.82
CA ARG A 764 -24.03 22.47 -3.26
C ARG A 764 -23.37 23.46 -4.22
N SER A 765 -22.47 24.30 -3.70
CA SER A 765 -21.84 25.37 -4.47
C SER A 765 -20.91 24.82 -5.55
N GLU A 766 -20.18 23.74 -5.25
CA GLU A 766 -19.27 23.09 -6.20
C GLU A 766 -20.04 22.44 -7.35
N GLU A 767 -21.10 21.69 -7.05
CA GLU A 767 -21.91 21.06 -8.09
C GLU A 767 -22.67 22.10 -8.92
N GLU A 768 -23.15 23.19 -8.31
CA GLU A 768 -23.75 24.29 -9.06
C GLU A 768 -22.73 24.95 -9.99
N ALA A 769 -21.52 25.22 -9.50
CA ALA A 769 -20.43 25.78 -10.30
C ALA A 769 -20.07 24.84 -11.46
N TRP A 770 -20.03 23.52 -11.22
CA TRP A 770 -19.78 22.53 -12.27
C TRP A 770 -20.86 22.54 -13.35
N VAL A 771 -22.14 22.53 -12.97
CA VAL A 771 -23.25 22.59 -13.92
C VAL A 771 -23.22 23.90 -14.72
N ARG A 772 -22.96 25.03 -14.05
CA ARG A 772 -22.84 26.35 -14.68
C ARG A 772 -21.71 26.39 -15.70
N ALA A 773 -20.51 25.93 -15.31
CA ALA A 773 -19.36 25.86 -16.22
C ALA A 773 -19.64 24.97 -17.44
N ARG A 774 -20.45 23.90 -17.27
CA ARG A 774 -20.83 23.02 -18.37
C ARG A 774 -21.85 23.64 -19.30
N PHE A 775 -22.84 24.33 -18.75
CA PHE A 775 -23.81 25.08 -19.52
C PHE A 775 -23.16 26.22 -20.31
N ASP A 776 -22.25 26.97 -19.70
CA ASP A 776 -21.50 28.05 -20.36
C ASP A 776 -20.62 27.52 -21.49
N SER A 777 -19.93 26.41 -21.25
CA SER A 777 -19.08 25.77 -22.26
C SER A 777 -19.89 25.17 -23.40
N TRP A 778 -21.07 24.61 -23.13
CA TRP A 778 -22.02 24.16 -24.14
C TRP A 778 -22.46 25.34 -25.02
N GLY A 779 -22.75 26.51 -24.43
CA GLY A 779 -23.03 27.74 -25.17
C GLY A 779 -21.89 28.21 -26.09
N ARG A 780 -20.64 27.82 -25.78
CA ARG A 780 -19.44 28.06 -26.61
C ARG A 780 -19.15 26.96 -27.64
N GLY A 781 -20.04 25.98 -27.79
CA GLY A 781 -19.91 24.89 -28.75
C GLY A 781 -19.20 23.64 -28.22
N LEU A 782 -18.75 23.61 -26.96
CA LEU A 782 -18.17 22.42 -26.31
C LEU A 782 -19.29 21.56 -25.72
N CYS A 783 -19.99 20.87 -26.63
CA CYS A 783 -21.27 20.24 -26.37
C CYS A 783 -21.12 18.77 -25.97
N GLY A 784 -21.23 18.48 -24.67
CA GLY A 784 -21.30 17.13 -24.12
C GLY A 784 -22.46 16.99 -23.13
N PRO A 785 -23.22 15.88 -23.15
CA PRO A 785 -24.22 15.59 -22.12
C PRO A 785 -23.60 15.52 -20.73
N ALA A 786 -24.36 15.93 -19.72
CA ALA A 786 -23.96 15.91 -18.32
C ALA A 786 -24.83 14.92 -17.53
N LEU A 787 -24.21 14.20 -16.60
CA LEU A 787 -24.88 13.26 -15.70
C LEU A 787 -24.44 13.49 -14.26
N LEU A 788 -25.41 13.69 -13.37
CA LEU A 788 -25.19 13.71 -11.93
C LEU A 788 -25.42 12.31 -11.36
N THR A 789 -24.43 11.78 -10.65
CA THR A 789 -24.54 10.48 -9.98
C THR A 789 -24.51 10.66 -8.48
N GLY A 790 -25.25 9.87 -7.72
CA GLY A 790 -25.14 9.96 -6.27
C GLY A 790 -26.01 8.94 -5.57
N PRO A 791 -25.90 8.83 -4.25
CA PRO A 791 -26.77 7.94 -3.49
C PRO A 791 -28.21 8.47 -3.48
N VAL A 792 -29.17 7.55 -3.44
CA VAL A 792 -30.59 7.90 -3.30
C VAL A 792 -30.79 8.66 -1.99
N GLY A 793 -31.39 9.83 -2.05
CA GLY A 793 -31.54 10.73 -0.89
C GLY A 793 -30.45 11.79 -0.73
N ALA A 794 -29.45 11.84 -1.64
CA ALA A 794 -28.44 12.91 -1.66
C ALA A 794 -28.98 14.29 -2.08
N GLY A 795 -30.19 14.32 -2.64
CA GLY A 795 -30.90 15.55 -3.01
C GLY A 795 -30.87 15.90 -4.49
N HIS A 796 -30.75 14.95 -5.42
CA HIS A 796 -30.80 15.21 -6.87
C HIS A 796 -32.01 16.04 -7.30
N THR A 797 -33.20 15.64 -6.88
CA THR A 797 -34.45 16.36 -7.21
C THR A 797 -34.49 17.77 -6.63
N SER A 798 -34.04 17.94 -5.39
CA SER A 798 -33.89 19.26 -4.75
C SER A 798 -32.91 20.14 -5.53
N PHE A 799 -31.80 19.57 -5.98
CA PHE A 799 -30.79 20.28 -6.75
C PHE A 799 -31.31 20.67 -8.14
N PHE A 800 -32.02 19.79 -8.83
CA PHE A 800 -32.68 20.11 -10.11
C PHE A 800 -33.73 21.22 -9.97
N ASN A 801 -34.51 21.23 -8.88
CA ASN A 801 -35.43 22.32 -8.58
C ASN A 801 -34.69 23.65 -8.46
N VAL A 802 -33.57 23.69 -7.74
CA VAL A 802 -32.79 24.93 -7.57
C VAL A 802 -32.14 25.38 -8.88
N LEU A 803 -31.52 24.46 -9.63
CA LEU A 803 -30.90 24.75 -10.93
C LEU A 803 -31.86 25.41 -11.92
N SER A 804 -33.14 25.03 -11.89
CA SER A 804 -34.17 25.64 -12.75
C SER A 804 -34.26 27.17 -12.57
N THR A 805 -33.97 27.65 -11.35
CA THR A 805 -34.01 29.07 -11.00
C THR A 805 -32.64 29.74 -10.97
N SER A 806 -31.57 29.02 -10.59
CA SER A 806 -30.23 29.62 -10.40
C SER A 806 -29.34 29.59 -11.65
N VAL A 807 -29.41 28.51 -12.44
CA VAL A 807 -28.56 28.33 -13.64
C VAL A 807 -29.36 28.47 -14.93
N PHE A 808 -30.63 28.06 -14.94
CA PHE A 808 -31.45 27.98 -16.15
C PHE A 808 -32.61 29.00 -16.27
N PRO A 809 -32.59 30.21 -15.66
CA PRO A 809 -33.75 31.10 -15.64
C PRO A 809 -34.18 31.60 -17.03
N GLU A 810 -33.25 31.73 -17.97
CA GLU A 810 -33.49 32.25 -19.32
C GLU A 810 -33.42 31.18 -20.43
N THR A 811 -33.80 29.94 -20.09
CA THR A 811 -33.77 28.80 -21.02
C THR A 811 -35.17 28.26 -21.29
N ARG A 812 -35.32 27.48 -22.36
CA ARG A 812 -36.47 26.62 -22.55
C ARG A 812 -36.20 25.30 -21.83
N LEU A 813 -36.62 25.25 -20.57
CA LEU A 813 -36.37 24.13 -19.67
C LEU A 813 -37.48 23.07 -19.80
N HIS A 814 -37.08 21.86 -20.15
CA HIS A 814 -37.92 20.66 -20.17
C HIS A 814 -37.52 19.74 -19.02
N ARG A 815 -38.47 19.02 -18.43
CA ARG A 815 -38.20 18.05 -17.36
C ARG A 815 -38.89 16.73 -17.63
N LEU A 816 -38.19 15.65 -17.38
CA LEU A 816 -38.70 14.29 -17.47
C LEU A 816 -38.25 13.51 -16.24
N GLU A 817 -39.20 13.09 -15.41
CA GLU A 817 -38.95 12.14 -14.34
C GLU A 817 -39.42 10.75 -14.80
N LEU A 818 -38.51 9.77 -14.77
CA LEU A 818 -38.84 8.39 -15.11
C LEU A 818 -39.32 7.67 -13.85
N MET A 819 -40.62 7.41 -13.78
CA MET A 819 -41.24 6.74 -12.63
C MET A 819 -41.36 5.23 -12.83
N ASP A 820 -41.58 4.81 -14.08
CA ASP A 820 -41.75 3.42 -14.49
C ASP A 820 -40.62 3.01 -15.44
N ARG A 821 -40.33 1.70 -15.47
CA ARG A 821 -39.27 1.15 -16.31
C ARG A 821 -39.64 1.23 -17.79
N VAL A 822 -38.78 1.87 -18.58
CA VAL A 822 -38.93 2.00 -20.03
C VAL A 822 -38.24 0.82 -20.70
N ARG A 823 -39.01 0.02 -21.45
CA ARG A 823 -38.54 -1.26 -22.02
C ARG A 823 -38.39 -1.25 -23.54
N SER A 824 -38.76 -0.16 -24.21
CA SER A 824 -38.68 -0.08 -25.68
C SER A 824 -38.29 1.31 -26.15
N GLU A 825 -37.67 1.35 -27.32
CA GLU A 825 -37.27 2.57 -28.02
C GLU A 825 -38.49 3.47 -28.32
N ASP A 826 -39.61 2.89 -28.76
CA ASP A 826 -40.86 3.61 -29.04
C ASP A 826 -41.44 4.29 -27.79
N ALA A 827 -41.43 3.58 -26.65
CA ALA A 827 -41.89 4.14 -25.39
C ALA A 827 -41.00 5.30 -24.92
N LEU A 828 -39.67 5.16 -25.03
CA LEU A 828 -38.74 6.23 -24.69
C LEU A 828 -38.89 7.44 -25.62
N THR A 829 -39.04 7.18 -26.91
CA THR A 829 -39.29 8.21 -27.93
C THR A 829 -40.57 8.98 -27.64
N SER A 830 -41.64 8.27 -27.30
CA SER A 830 -42.93 8.85 -26.91
C SER A 830 -42.88 9.64 -25.61
N LEU A 831 -42.04 9.24 -24.64
CA LEU A 831 -41.82 9.99 -23.40
C LEU A 831 -41.05 11.29 -23.67
N LEU A 832 -39.94 11.21 -24.42
CA LEU A 832 -39.13 12.37 -24.77
C LEU A 832 -39.91 13.36 -25.65
N TRP A 833 -40.66 12.86 -26.63
CA TRP A 833 -41.52 13.68 -27.49
C TRP A 833 -42.51 14.53 -26.68
N ARG A 834 -43.15 13.91 -25.68
CA ARG A 834 -44.04 14.60 -24.73
C ARG A 834 -43.28 15.57 -23.83
N ALA A 835 -42.11 15.18 -23.32
CA ALA A 835 -41.29 16.04 -22.45
C ALA A 835 -40.80 17.31 -23.15
N PHE A 836 -40.46 17.21 -24.44
CA PHE A 836 -40.11 18.36 -25.29
C PHE A 836 -41.34 19.20 -25.71
N GLU A 837 -42.55 18.75 -25.39
CA GLU A 837 -43.82 19.41 -25.76
C GLU A 837 -43.93 19.61 -27.28
N PHE A 838 -43.57 18.58 -28.06
CA PHE A 838 -43.70 18.63 -29.51
C PHE A 838 -45.11 18.29 -29.98
N ASP A 839 -45.60 19.05 -30.95
CA ASP A 839 -46.90 18.83 -31.58
C ASP A 839 -46.85 17.68 -32.59
N GLY A 840 -47.89 16.84 -32.58
CA GLY A 840 -48.07 15.72 -33.51
C GLY A 840 -47.71 14.35 -32.91
N ASP A 841 -47.68 13.34 -33.77
CA ASP A 841 -47.33 11.97 -33.38
C ASP A 841 -45.81 11.82 -33.21
N PRO A 842 -45.36 11.01 -32.22
CA PRO A 842 -43.95 10.76 -32.01
C PRO A 842 -43.33 10.05 -33.22
N PRO A 843 -42.06 10.34 -33.54
CA PRO A 843 -41.35 9.65 -34.59
C PRO A 843 -41.12 8.17 -34.21
N PRO A 844 -40.90 7.28 -35.19
CA PRO A 844 -40.86 5.84 -34.94
C PRO A 844 -39.56 5.34 -34.28
N SER A 845 -38.53 6.19 -34.15
CA SER A 845 -37.22 5.83 -33.59
C SER A 845 -36.55 7.00 -32.84
N LEU A 846 -35.60 6.68 -31.97
CA LEU A 846 -34.73 7.66 -31.31
C LEU A 846 -33.87 8.42 -32.33
N ALA A 847 -33.44 7.77 -33.41
CA ALA A 847 -32.70 8.42 -34.49
C ALA A 847 -33.53 9.52 -35.18
N ASP A 848 -34.81 9.23 -35.46
CA ASP A 848 -35.75 10.20 -36.05
C ASP A 848 -36.15 11.30 -35.06
N LEU A 849 -36.21 10.97 -33.76
CA LEU A 849 -36.32 11.97 -32.70
C LEU A 849 -35.12 12.91 -32.70
N GLY A 850 -33.89 12.39 -32.82
CA GLY A 850 -32.68 13.20 -32.91
C GLY A 850 -32.68 14.16 -34.10
N ASN A 851 -33.17 13.71 -35.26
CA ASN A 851 -33.39 14.57 -36.43
C ASN A 851 -34.43 15.66 -36.13
N SER A 852 -35.53 15.30 -35.47
CA SER A 852 -36.60 16.22 -35.07
C SER A 852 -36.14 17.30 -34.09
N ILE A 853 -35.27 16.95 -33.13
CA ILE A 853 -34.66 17.87 -32.17
C ILE A 853 -33.76 18.87 -32.92
N ARG A 854 -32.82 18.37 -33.75
CA ARG A 854 -31.90 19.23 -34.52
C ARG A 854 -32.62 20.20 -35.45
N ALA A 855 -33.69 19.76 -36.09
CA ALA A 855 -34.48 20.60 -37.00
C ALA A 855 -35.22 21.74 -36.29
N ARG A 856 -35.53 21.60 -34.99
CA ARG A 856 -36.33 22.57 -34.22
C ARG A 856 -35.48 23.46 -33.32
N ALA A 857 -34.31 23.01 -32.89
CA ALA A 857 -33.45 23.71 -31.92
C ALA A 857 -32.87 25.05 -32.42
N SER A 858 -33.04 25.41 -33.70
CA SER A 858 -32.39 26.57 -34.32
C SER A 858 -33.10 27.93 -34.15
N ARG A 859 -34.13 28.04 -33.29
CA ARG A 859 -34.93 29.28 -33.16
C ARG A 859 -35.33 29.56 -31.70
N GLY A 860 -34.57 30.40 -30.99
CA GLY A 860 -34.99 30.99 -29.71
C GLY A 860 -34.05 30.78 -28.53
N LYS A 861 -34.60 30.73 -27.31
CA LYS A 861 -33.86 30.49 -26.06
C LYS A 861 -33.17 29.11 -26.10
N PRO A 862 -32.00 28.94 -25.46
CA PRO A 862 -31.34 27.64 -25.32
C PRO A 862 -32.27 26.57 -24.76
N TRP A 863 -32.24 25.35 -25.31
CA TRP A 863 -33.02 24.24 -24.78
C TRP A 863 -32.21 23.47 -23.76
N VAL A 864 -32.81 23.25 -22.60
CA VAL A 864 -32.26 22.45 -21.51
C VAL A 864 -33.26 21.36 -21.20
N ILE A 865 -32.81 20.12 -21.05
CA ILE A 865 -33.66 19.03 -20.57
C ILE A 865 -33.04 18.40 -19.32
N LEU A 866 -33.85 18.35 -18.27
CA LEU A 866 -33.51 17.71 -17.00
C LEU A 866 -34.17 16.35 -16.94
N ILE A 867 -33.39 15.28 -16.80
CA ILE A 867 -33.92 13.91 -16.74
C ILE A 867 -33.54 13.25 -15.44
N GLU A 868 -34.52 12.77 -14.70
CA GLU A 868 -34.30 12.10 -13.42
C GLU A 868 -34.57 10.61 -13.52
N ARG A 869 -33.79 9.86 -12.75
CA ARG A 869 -33.92 8.40 -12.56
C ARG A 869 -33.65 7.60 -13.83
N LEU A 870 -32.51 7.87 -14.46
CA LEU A 870 -32.10 7.12 -15.65
C LEU A 870 -31.89 5.61 -15.41
N GLU A 871 -31.78 5.17 -14.16
CA GLU A 871 -31.82 3.75 -13.79
C GLU A 871 -33.08 2.99 -14.23
N HIS A 872 -34.14 3.70 -14.65
CA HIS A 872 -35.36 3.12 -15.22
C HIS A 872 -35.31 2.85 -16.72
N VAL A 873 -34.21 3.13 -17.40
CA VAL A 873 -34.07 2.92 -18.86
C VAL A 873 -33.35 1.61 -19.20
N PHE A 874 -32.83 0.88 -18.21
CA PHE A 874 -32.20 -0.42 -18.42
C PHE A 874 -32.71 -1.46 -17.42
N LEU A 875 -32.44 -2.74 -17.64
CA LEU A 875 -32.63 -3.81 -16.64
C LEU A 875 -31.40 -4.73 -16.67
N ARG A 876 -30.97 -5.28 -15.53
CA ARG A 876 -29.76 -6.12 -15.46
C ARG A 876 -30.06 -7.54 -15.94
N THR A 877 -30.32 -7.64 -17.23
CA THR A 877 -30.61 -8.86 -17.99
C THR A 877 -29.77 -8.83 -19.27
N PRO A 878 -29.54 -9.98 -19.94
CA PRO A 878 -28.83 -9.98 -21.22
C PRO A 878 -29.52 -9.05 -22.24
N GLY A 879 -28.79 -8.07 -22.78
CA GLY A 879 -29.31 -7.03 -23.69
C GLY A 879 -30.21 -5.98 -23.02
N GLY A 880 -30.34 -6.01 -21.69
CA GLY A 880 -31.20 -5.07 -20.97
C GLY A 880 -30.62 -3.66 -20.84
N THR A 881 -29.40 -3.42 -21.30
CA THR A 881 -28.71 -2.11 -21.32
C THR A 881 -28.71 -1.45 -22.70
N ASP A 882 -29.14 -2.15 -23.75
CA ASP A 882 -29.08 -1.69 -25.15
C ASP A 882 -29.85 -0.35 -25.33
N LEU A 883 -31.07 -0.24 -24.79
CA LEU A 883 -31.87 0.99 -24.85
C LEU A 883 -31.17 2.17 -24.17
N PHE A 884 -30.40 1.90 -23.11
CA PHE A 884 -29.64 2.93 -22.41
C PHE A 884 -28.44 3.41 -23.23
N GLU A 885 -27.72 2.49 -23.88
CA GLU A 885 -26.65 2.82 -24.83
C GLU A 885 -27.18 3.69 -25.98
N ASP A 886 -28.30 3.30 -26.59
CA ASP A 886 -28.95 4.06 -27.67
C ASP A 886 -29.37 5.45 -27.18
N PHE A 887 -29.87 5.55 -25.95
CA PHE A 887 -30.25 6.81 -25.36
C PHE A 887 -29.05 7.73 -25.09
N LEU A 888 -27.93 7.23 -24.55
CA LEU A 888 -26.70 8.02 -24.39
C LEU A 888 -26.17 8.51 -25.75
N SER A 889 -26.27 7.65 -26.77
CA SER A 889 -25.91 7.99 -28.14
C SER A 889 -26.78 9.12 -28.71
N LEU A 890 -28.10 9.08 -28.47
CA LEU A 890 -29.01 10.16 -28.83
C LEU A 890 -28.62 11.48 -28.15
N GLN A 891 -28.35 11.45 -26.83
CA GLN A 891 -27.95 12.64 -26.08
C GLN A 891 -26.68 13.26 -26.69
N ALA A 892 -25.67 12.45 -26.97
CA ALA A 892 -24.42 12.91 -27.57
C ALA A 892 -24.61 13.49 -28.98
N GLN A 893 -25.40 12.82 -29.83
CA GLN A 893 -25.68 13.26 -31.20
C GLN A 893 -26.54 14.53 -31.28
N THR A 894 -27.26 14.86 -30.20
CA THR A 894 -28.10 16.06 -30.10
C THR A 894 -27.53 17.09 -29.14
N ALA A 895 -26.34 16.84 -28.57
CA ALA A 895 -25.71 17.73 -27.61
C ALA A 895 -25.44 19.12 -28.21
N GLY A 896 -25.22 19.25 -29.52
CA GLY A 896 -25.10 20.58 -30.15
C GLY A 896 -26.39 21.40 -30.22
N SER A 897 -27.54 20.81 -29.90
CA SER A 897 -28.87 21.41 -30.02
C SER A 897 -29.58 21.56 -28.68
N VAL A 898 -29.32 20.66 -27.73
CA VAL A 898 -29.93 20.64 -26.39
C VAL A 898 -28.85 20.41 -25.35
N PHE A 899 -28.91 21.13 -24.24
CA PHE A 899 -28.12 20.82 -23.06
C PHE A 899 -28.83 19.73 -22.24
N TRP A 900 -28.26 18.54 -22.24
CA TRP A 900 -28.76 17.39 -21.49
C TRP A 900 -28.12 17.35 -20.10
N LEU A 901 -28.94 17.42 -19.06
CA LEU A 901 -28.51 17.17 -17.69
C LEU A 901 -29.38 16.07 -17.08
N SER A 902 -28.77 14.92 -16.84
CA SER A 902 -29.48 13.76 -16.30
C SER A 902 -29.04 13.45 -14.87
N SER A 903 -29.82 12.66 -14.13
CA SER A 903 -29.41 12.11 -12.83
C SER A 903 -29.69 10.61 -12.72
N MET A 904 -28.86 9.92 -11.95
CA MET A 904 -29.08 8.53 -11.55
C MET A 904 -28.38 8.14 -10.25
N SER A 905 -28.75 6.97 -9.73
CA SER A 905 -28.05 6.37 -8.60
C SER A 905 -26.57 6.04 -8.96
N GLY A 906 -25.66 6.24 -8.00
CA GLY A 906 -24.25 5.88 -8.19
C GLY A 906 -24.04 4.37 -8.41
N ALA A 907 -24.89 3.52 -7.83
CA ALA A 907 -24.85 2.07 -8.06
C ALA A 907 -25.30 1.71 -9.48
N ALA A 908 -26.34 2.38 -10.00
CA ALA A 908 -26.81 2.25 -11.37
C ALA A 908 -25.71 2.63 -12.37
N TRP A 909 -25.07 3.79 -12.16
CA TRP A 909 -23.99 4.24 -13.04
C TRP A 909 -22.80 3.28 -13.07
N LYS A 910 -22.39 2.74 -11.90
CA LYS A 910 -21.31 1.75 -11.83
C LYS A 910 -21.61 0.49 -12.65
N LEU A 911 -22.87 0.03 -12.64
CA LEU A 911 -23.28 -1.11 -13.46
C LEU A 911 -23.15 -0.77 -14.95
N VAL A 912 -23.73 0.34 -15.38
CA VAL A 912 -23.73 0.79 -16.78
C VAL A 912 -22.32 1.07 -17.30
N ALA A 913 -21.49 1.79 -16.54
CA ALA A 913 -20.13 2.12 -16.94
C ALA A 913 -19.26 0.86 -17.13
N LYS A 914 -19.63 -0.23 -16.45
CA LYS A 914 -18.98 -1.54 -16.60
C LYS A 914 -19.51 -2.33 -17.79
N THR A 915 -20.82 -2.27 -18.07
CA THR A 915 -21.43 -3.03 -19.17
C THR A 915 -21.26 -2.34 -20.51
N GLU A 916 -21.46 -1.01 -20.58
CA GLU A 916 -21.44 -0.18 -21.79
C GLU A 916 -20.38 0.94 -21.72
N PRO A 917 -19.08 0.62 -21.62
CA PRO A 917 -18.02 1.63 -21.41
C PRO A 917 -17.91 2.65 -22.56
N ARG A 918 -18.26 2.26 -23.79
CA ARG A 918 -18.22 3.17 -24.95
C ARG A 918 -19.31 4.22 -24.87
N ALA A 919 -20.55 3.80 -24.64
CA ALA A 919 -21.68 4.71 -24.44
C ALA A 919 -21.44 5.61 -23.22
N ALA A 920 -20.95 5.03 -22.12
CA ALA A 920 -20.64 5.78 -20.89
C ALA A 920 -19.61 6.91 -21.12
N SER A 921 -18.64 6.72 -22.02
CA SER A 921 -17.64 7.75 -22.36
C SER A 921 -18.21 8.98 -23.10
N LEU A 922 -19.44 8.88 -23.61
CA LEU A 922 -20.11 9.99 -24.30
C LEU A 922 -20.64 11.07 -23.34
N VAL A 923 -20.68 10.79 -22.04
CA VAL A 923 -21.31 11.65 -21.04
C VAL A 923 -20.30 12.06 -19.98
N GLN A 924 -20.35 13.33 -19.59
CA GLN A 924 -19.55 13.87 -18.50
C GLN A 924 -20.27 13.64 -17.18
N VAL A 925 -19.60 12.97 -16.25
CA VAL A 925 -20.21 12.55 -14.98
C VAL A 925 -19.66 13.34 -13.82
N HIS A 926 -20.55 13.82 -12.95
CA HIS A 926 -20.20 14.45 -11.69
C HIS A 926 -20.93 13.77 -10.54
N PRO A 927 -20.22 13.38 -9.46
CA PRO A 927 -20.89 12.87 -8.27
C PRO A 927 -21.54 14.01 -7.48
N LEU A 928 -22.75 13.78 -6.96
CA LEU A 928 -23.40 14.59 -5.94
C LEU A 928 -22.92 14.07 -4.59
N THR A 929 -21.98 14.75 -3.97
CA THR A 929 -21.30 14.26 -2.77
C THR A 929 -22.22 14.36 -1.55
N PRO A 930 -22.07 13.52 -0.52
CA PRO A 930 -22.75 13.77 0.74
C PRO A 930 -22.26 15.08 1.39
N PRO A 931 -23.11 15.81 2.14
CA PRO A 931 -22.70 17.03 2.80
C PRO A 931 -21.63 16.74 3.85
N THR A 932 -20.60 17.58 3.92
CA THR A 932 -19.59 17.57 4.98
C THR A 932 -20.20 17.97 6.33
N ARG A 933 -19.47 17.78 7.43
CA ARG A 933 -19.95 18.14 8.78
C ARG A 933 -20.30 19.64 8.93
N PRO A 934 -19.53 20.60 8.40
CA PRO A 934 -19.94 22.02 8.40
C PRO A 934 -21.19 22.28 7.55
N GLU A 935 -21.26 21.68 6.36
CA GLU A 935 -22.41 21.84 5.45
C GLU A 935 -23.69 21.24 6.03
N LEU A 936 -23.60 20.09 6.72
CA LEU A 936 -24.74 19.48 7.40
C LEU A 936 -25.27 20.39 8.52
N GLU A 937 -24.36 20.99 9.30
CA GLU A 937 -24.74 21.98 10.30
C GLU A 937 -25.44 23.18 9.64
N GLU A 938 -24.86 23.75 8.58
CA GLU A 938 -25.45 24.87 7.85
C GLU A 938 -26.83 24.51 7.27
N LEU A 939 -26.97 23.31 6.70
CA LEU A 939 -28.19 22.78 6.10
C LEU A 939 -29.33 22.69 7.14
N ILE A 940 -29.03 22.21 8.34
CA ILE A 940 -30.00 22.08 9.43
C ILE A 940 -30.31 23.46 10.04
N LEU A 941 -29.28 24.27 10.29
CA LEU A 941 -29.45 25.61 10.87
C LEU A 941 -30.15 26.57 9.91
N ALA A 942 -29.97 26.46 8.60
CA ALA A 942 -30.70 27.26 7.61
C ALA A 942 -32.21 26.99 7.64
N ARG A 943 -32.61 25.71 7.76
CA ARG A 943 -34.02 25.33 7.96
C ARG A 943 -34.53 25.84 9.30
N HIS A 944 -33.76 25.62 10.35
CA HIS A 944 -34.14 26.02 11.69
C HIS A 944 -34.30 27.54 11.83
N GLY A 945 -33.37 28.34 11.27
CA GLY A 945 -33.37 29.80 11.35
C GLY A 945 -34.66 30.42 10.80
N ARG A 946 -35.31 29.77 9.83
CA ARG A 946 -36.62 30.20 9.31
C ARG A 946 -37.78 29.98 10.28
N SER A 947 -37.61 29.15 11.30
CA SER A 947 -38.62 28.96 12.34
C SER A 947 -38.65 30.11 13.34
N GLY A 948 -37.56 30.87 13.47
CA GLY A 948 -37.42 31.96 14.44
C GLY A 948 -37.41 31.54 15.91
N LEU A 949 -37.37 30.22 16.20
CA LEU A 949 -37.34 29.69 17.56
C LEU A 949 -35.90 29.67 18.09
N PRO A 950 -35.62 30.11 19.33
CA PRO A 950 -34.31 29.94 19.93
C PRO A 950 -34.01 28.46 20.27
N ILE A 951 -32.75 28.04 20.06
CA ILE A 951 -32.24 26.71 20.43
C ILE A 951 -31.42 26.78 21.71
N GLU A 952 -31.51 25.74 22.52
CA GLU A 952 -30.60 25.46 23.62
C GLU A 952 -30.09 24.01 23.53
N PHE A 953 -28.78 23.81 23.50
CA PHE A 953 -28.16 22.49 23.43
C PHE A 953 -27.94 21.92 24.83
N HIS A 954 -28.32 20.67 25.05
CA HIS A 954 -28.09 19.95 26.29
C HIS A 954 -26.90 18.99 26.19
N PRO A 955 -26.19 18.73 27.31
CA PRO A 955 -25.17 17.71 27.35
C PRO A 955 -25.74 16.30 27.11
N PRO A 956 -25.04 15.42 26.38
CA PRO A 956 -25.44 14.02 26.25
C PRO A 956 -25.30 13.29 27.60
N SER A 957 -26.07 12.21 27.78
CA SER A 957 -25.95 11.33 28.95
C SER A 957 -24.59 10.64 29.04
N ASP A 958 -23.92 10.42 27.91
CA ASP A 958 -22.63 9.76 27.72
C ASP A 958 -21.56 10.74 27.21
N LEU A 959 -21.34 11.82 27.97
CA LEU A 959 -20.33 12.83 27.67
C LEU A 959 -18.91 12.23 27.58
N ASN A 960 -18.21 12.51 26.47
CA ASN A 960 -16.79 12.21 26.32
C ASN A 960 -15.98 12.97 27.40
N PRO A 961 -15.02 12.32 28.09
CA PRO A 961 -14.17 12.97 29.11
C PRO A 961 -13.48 14.26 28.64
N LEU A 962 -13.07 14.33 27.36
CA LEU A 962 -12.43 15.51 26.79
C LEU A 962 -13.40 16.69 26.66
N VAL A 963 -14.63 16.43 26.20
CA VAL A 963 -15.69 17.45 26.08
C VAL A 963 -16.10 17.94 27.46
N ARG A 964 -16.23 17.02 28.43
CA ARG A 964 -16.48 17.37 29.84
C ARG A 964 -15.39 18.28 30.41
N ARG A 965 -14.12 18.08 30.04
CA ARG A 965 -12.99 18.94 30.44
C ARG A 965 -13.08 20.33 29.79
N ARG A 966 -13.45 20.42 28.50
CA ARG A 966 -13.66 21.70 27.80
C ARG A 966 -14.83 22.50 28.37
N LEU A 967 -15.97 21.85 28.63
CA LEU A 967 -17.16 22.46 29.26
C LEU A 967 -16.88 23.01 30.66
N ARG A 968 -16.00 22.35 31.43
CA ARG A 968 -15.55 22.85 32.74
C ARG A 968 -14.64 24.08 32.65
N ARG A 969 -13.94 24.26 31.53
CA ARG A 969 -12.96 25.35 31.31
C ARG A 969 -13.57 26.56 30.61
N SER A 970 -14.70 26.39 29.92
CA SER A 970 -15.39 27.50 29.25
C SER A 970 -15.88 28.52 30.29
N ARG A 971 -15.56 29.79 30.10
CA ARG A 971 -16.07 30.89 30.90
C ARG A 971 -17.21 31.57 30.13
N GLY A 972 -18.43 31.50 30.68
CA GLY A 972 -19.62 32.15 30.12
C GLY A 972 -20.55 31.23 29.33
N GLU A 973 -21.84 31.56 29.33
CA GLU A 973 -22.92 30.74 28.75
C GLU A 973 -22.78 30.55 27.24
N LYS A 974 -22.35 31.60 26.51
CA LYS A 974 -22.16 31.55 25.05
C LYS A 974 -21.06 30.56 24.65
N ALA A 975 -19.93 30.56 25.36
CA ALA A 975 -18.84 29.62 25.11
C ALA A 975 -19.25 28.18 25.47
N HIS A 976 -20.08 28.02 26.50
CA HIS A 976 -20.64 26.72 26.88
C HIS A 976 -21.56 26.15 25.80
N GLN A 977 -22.50 26.95 25.30
CA GLN A 977 -23.42 26.57 24.22
C GLN A 977 -22.70 26.26 22.91
N ASN A 978 -21.66 27.02 22.54
CA ASN A 978 -20.86 26.72 21.34
C ASN A 978 -20.20 25.34 21.40
N ILE A 979 -19.64 24.94 22.56
CA ILE A 979 -19.03 23.61 22.72
C ILE A 979 -20.10 22.50 22.60
N LEU A 980 -21.28 22.71 23.18
CA LEU A 980 -22.38 21.75 23.10
C LEU A 980 -22.96 21.65 21.68
N GLN A 981 -23.04 22.77 20.96
CA GLN A 981 -23.43 22.81 19.55
C GLN A 981 -22.46 22.01 18.68
N THR A 982 -21.14 22.21 18.85
CA THR A 982 -20.13 21.43 18.11
C THR A 982 -20.29 19.94 18.38
N GLU A 983 -20.36 19.52 19.65
CA GLU A 983 -20.55 18.10 20.03
C GLU A 983 -21.87 17.52 19.49
N PHE A 984 -22.96 18.30 19.50
CA PHE A 984 -24.25 17.87 18.96
C PHE A 984 -24.14 17.57 17.46
N PHE A 985 -23.58 18.50 16.67
CA PHE A 985 -23.46 18.33 15.23
C PHE A 985 -22.41 17.28 14.84
N ASP A 986 -21.34 17.11 15.61
CA ASP A 986 -20.39 16.01 15.42
C ASP A 986 -21.06 14.64 15.60
N ARG A 987 -21.92 14.51 16.63
CA ARG A 987 -22.74 13.31 16.84
C ARG A 987 -23.76 13.13 15.73
N LEU A 988 -24.50 14.18 15.37
CA LEU A 988 -25.51 14.15 14.31
C LEU A 988 -24.89 13.68 12.99
N PHE A 989 -23.76 14.27 12.60
CA PHE A 989 -23.01 13.91 11.40
C PHE A 989 -22.65 12.41 11.44
N ARG A 990 -22.04 11.94 12.53
CA ARG A 990 -21.66 10.53 12.70
C ARG A 990 -22.85 9.56 12.57
N VAL A 991 -23.98 9.85 13.24
CA VAL A 991 -25.15 8.94 13.23
C VAL A 991 -25.97 9.02 11.95
N SER A 992 -25.89 10.13 11.22
CA SER A 992 -26.61 10.33 9.96
C SER A 992 -26.07 9.51 8.78
N GLN A 993 -24.84 8.98 8.88
CA GLN A 993 -24.21 8.14 7.86
C GLN A 993 -24.37 8.69 6.43
N ASP A 994 -24.00 9.96 6.23
CA ASP A 994 -24.02 10.62 4.91
C ASP A 994 -25.43 10.76 4.28
N SER A 995 -26.49 10.57 5.07
CA SER A 995 -27.89 10.69 4.65
C SER A 995 -28.54 11.93 5.23
N ILE A 996 -28.93 12.87 4.35
CA ILE A 996 -29.69 14.07 4.71
C ILE A 996 -31.04 13.69 5.36
N PRO A 997 -31.83 12.74 4.81
CA PRO A 997 -33.04 12.26 5.47
C PRO A 997 -32.79 11.75 6.90
N LEU A 998 -31.72 10.98 7.13
CA LEU A 998 -31.41 10.51 8.49
C LEU A 998 -31.00 11.65 9.40
N ALA A 999 -30.21 12.61 8.93
CA ALA A 999 -29.87 13.79 9.72
C ALA A 999 -31.13 14.58 10.13
N ILE A 1000 -32.08 14.77 9.21
CA ILE A 1000 -33.38 15.41 9.52
C ILE A 1000 -34.16 14.58 10.55
N LEU A 1001 -34.21 13.26 10.40
CA LEU A 1001 -34.87 12.38 11.36
C LEU A 1001 -34.25 12.49 12.76
N TYR A 1002 -32.92 12.39 12.86
CA TYR A 1002 -32.21 12.50 14.14
C TYR A 1002 -32.38 13.88 14.76
N TRP A 1003 -32.33 14.95 13.96
CA TRP A 1003 -32.62 16.30 14.40
C TRP A 1003 -33.99 16.40 15.06
N LEU A 1004 -35.04 15.96 14.35
CA LEU A 1004 -36.42 15.99 14.85
C LEU A 1004 -36.59 15.17 16.14
N ARG A 1005 -35.95 14.01 16.22
CA ARG A 1005 -35.97 13.17 17.43
C ARG A 1005 -35.21 13.77 18.60
N SER A 1006 -34.21 14.60 18.32
CA SER A 1006 -33.45 15.33 19.32
C SER A 1006 -34.19 16.56 19.86
N THR A 1007 -35.29 16.97 19.20
CA THR A 1007 -36.08 18.14 19.62
C THR A 1007 -37.09 17.79 20.72
N ASP A 1008 -37.03 18.50 21.84
CA ASP A 1008 -38.09 18.53 22.86
C ASP A 1008 -38.71 19.93 22.85
N PHE A 1009 -39.91 20.05 22.26
CA PHE A 1009 -40.64 21.32 22.22
C PHE A 1009 -41.51 21.47 23.46
N ARG A 1010 -41.07 22.32 24.39
CA ARG A 1010 -41.83 22.65 25.60
C ARG A 1010 -42.58 23.97 25.39
N SER A 1011 -43.87 23.85 25.08
CA SER A 1011 -44.79 24.97 24.82
C SER A 1011 -44.77 26.08 25.87
N SER A 1012 -44.40 25.76 27.12
CA SER A 1012 -44.32 26.70 28.24
C SER A 1012 -43.08 27.61 28.23
N GLU A 1013 -42.01 27.23 27.53
CA GLU A 1013 -40.70 27.91 27.64
C GLU A 1013 -40.30 28.69 26.38
N GLY A 1014 -41.02 28.52 25.26
CA GLY A 1014 -40.78 29.28 24.02
C GLY A 1014 -39.42 29.01 23.36
N LYS A 1015 -38.71 27.97 23.79
CA LYS A 1015 -37.39 27.53 23.31
C LYS A 1015 -37.43 26.06 22.87
N LEU A 1016 -36.50 25.69 22.00
CA LEU A 1016 -36.31 24.32 21.55
C LEU A 1016 -35.07 23.71 22.22
N PHE A 1017 -35.29 22.65 22.99
CA PHE A 1017 -34.21 21.94 23.68
C PHE A 1017 -33.73 20.79 22.83
N LEU A 1018 -32.42 20.75 22.58
CA LEU A 1018 -31.77 19.71 21.79
C LEU A 1018 -30.97 18.77 22.66
N THR A 1019 -31.43 17.53 22.76
CA THR A 1019 -30.64 16.45 23.35
C THR A 1019 -29.90 15.71 22.25
N PRO A 1020 -28.57 15.52 22.34
CA PRO A 1020 -27.80 14.86 21.29
C PRO A 1020 -28.37 13.49 20.92
N PRO A 1021 -28.41 13.15 19.62
CA PRO A 1021 -29.06 11.93 19.16
C PRO A 1021 -28.30 10.69 19.64
N ALA A 1022 -29.05 9.69 20.13
CA ALA A 1022 -28.53 8.36 20.37
C ALA A 1022 -28.54 7.55 19.06
N GLU A 1023 -27.46 6.81 18.79
CA GLU A 1023 -27.33 6.01 17.58
C GLU A 1023 -28.37 4.88 17.52
N ILE A 1024 -29.10 4.81 16.40
CA ILE A 1024 -30.00 3.69 16.10
C ILE A 1024 -29.16 2.55 15.54
N ARG A 1025 -29.22 1.38 16.19
CA ARG A 1025 -28.56 0.16 15.70
C ARG A 1025 -29.48 -0.59 14.75
N TYR A 1026 -29.04 -0.81 13.52
CA TYR A 1026 -29.80 -1.51 12.48
C TYR A 1026 -29.58 -3.03 12.49
N SER A 1027 -29.72 -3.68 13.64
CA SER A 1027 -29.38 -5.10 13.81
C SER A 1027 -30.26 -6.07 13.00
N PHE A 1028 -31.34 -5.60 12.38
CA PHE A 1028 -32.13 -6.39 11.43
C PHE A 1028 -31.39 -6.61 10.10
N LEU A 1029 -30.39 -5.78 9.77
CA LEU A 1029 -29.50 -5.97 8.61
C LEU A 1029 -28.47 -7.07 8.84
N ASP A 1030 -27.98 -7.21 10.07
CA ASP A 1030 -26.97 -8.23 10.45
C ASP A 1030 -27.47 -9.66 10.28
N ASN A 1031 -28.81 -9.85 10.24
CA ASN A 1031 -29.47 -11.16 10.14
C ASN A 1031 -30.08 -11.40 8.75
N LEU A 1032 -29.70 -10.62 7.73
CA LEU A 1032 -30.11 -10.91 6.36
C LEU A 1032 -29.31 -12.07 5.79
N ASP A 1033 -29.99 -12.98 5.10
CA ASP A 1033 -29.31 -13.97 4.29
C ASP A 1033 -28.72 -13.32 3.01
N LEU A 1034 -27.85 -14.06 2.35
CA LEU A 1034 -27.14 -13.57 1.17
C LEU A 1034 -28.08 -13.28 -0.01
N GLU A 1035 -29.20 -13.99 -0.12
CA GLU A 1035 -30.19 -13.80 -1.19
C GLU A 1035 -30.89 -12.44 -1.04
N LEU A 1036 -31.31 -12.11 0.17
CA LEU A 1036 -31.88 -10.80 0.53
C LEU A 1036 -30.84 -9.68 0.37
N GLU A 1037 -29.56 -9.93 0.72
CA GLU A 1037 -28.48 -8.96 0.50
C GLU A 1037 -28.27 -8.67 -1.00
N PHE A 1038 -28.30 -9.68 -1.86
CA PHE A 1038 -28.23 -9.48 -3.31
C PHE A 1038 -29.48 -8.83 -3.89
N ALA A 1039 -30.67 -9.14 -3.35
CA ALA A 1039 -31.90 -8.46 -3.72
C ALA A 1039 -31.80 -6.95 -3.44
N LEU A 1040 -31.33 -6.56 -2.24
CA LEU A 1040 -31.10 -5.16 -1.89
C LEU A 1040 -30.08 -4.48 -2.81
N LYS A 1041 -29.01 -5.17 -3.20
CA LYS A 1041 -28.07 -4.67 -4.22
C LYS A 1041 -28.79 -4.37 -5.53
N ALA A 1042 -29.64 -5.27 -6.00
CA ALA A 1042 -30.41 -5.05 -7.23
C ALA A 1042 -31.36 -3.85 -7.11
N PHE A 1043 -32.02 -3.66 -5.96
CA PHE A 1043 -32.83 -2.46 -5.72
C PHE A 1043 -32.01 -1.16 -5.74
N LEU A 1044 -30.78 -1.15 -5.21
CA LEU A 1044 -29.89 0.02 -5.29
C LEU A 1044 -29.45 0.32 -6.74
N GLU A 1045 -29.21 -0.72 -7.55
CA GLU A 1045 -28.81 -0.60 -8.96
C GLU A 1045 -29.96 -0.16 -9.87
N HIS A 1046 -31.20 -0.57 -9.55
CA HIS A 1046 -32.36 -0.35 -10.40
C HIS A 1046 -33.29 0.77 -9.93
N GLY A 1047 -33.07 1.31 -8.73
CA GLY A 1047 -33.90 2.32 -8.08
C GLY A 1047 -35.21 1.76 -7.55
N SER A 1048 -35.97 1.07 -8.41
CA SER A 1048 -37.16 0.31 -8.04
C SER A 1048 -37.33 -0.95 -8.90
N LEU A 1049 -37.97 -1.98 -8.37
CA LEU A 1049 -38.31 -3.19 -9.14
C LEU A 1049 -39.76 -3.60 -8.91
N THR A 1050 -40.44 -4.02 -9.97
CA THR A 1050 -41.69 -4.79 -9.88
C THR A 1050 -41.39 -6.27 -9.61
N LEU A 1051 -42.42 -7.05 -9.25
CA LEU A 1051 -42.26 -8.51 -9.10
C LEU A 1051 -41.79 -9.16 -10.41
N SER A 1052 -42.38 -8.78 -11.54
CA SER A 1052 -41.96 -9.28 -12.86
C SER A 1052 -40.52 -8.89 -13.20
N GLU A 1053 -40.09 -7.67 -12.88
CA GLU A 1053 -38.71 -7.23 -13.12
C GLU A 1053 -37.70 -8.00 -12.27
N TYR A 1054 -38.05 -8.27 -11.00
CA TYR A 1054 -37.18 -9.07 -10.13
C TYR A 1054 -37.03 -10.51 -10.63
N GLN A 1055 -38.12 -11.13 -11.10
CA GLN A 1055 -38.09 -12.46 -11.70
C GLN A 1055 -37.15 -12.49 -12.91
N GLU A 1056 -37.17 -11.46 -13.76
CA GLU A 1056 -36.28 -11.37 -14.91
C GLU A 1056 -34.81 -11.20 -14.49
N VAL A 1057 -34.51 -10.35 -13.51
CA VAL A 1057 -33.13 -10.07 -13.05
C VAL A 1057 -32.50 -11.27 -12.35
N PHE A 1058 -33.26 -12.04 -11.57
CA PHE A 1058 -32.76 -13.17 -10.79
C PHE A 1058 -33.09 -14.54 -11.39
N ALA A 1059 -33.83 -14.59 -12.50
CA ALA A 1059 -34.44 -15.81 -13.02
C ALA A 1059 -35.26 -16.56 -11.93
N ALA A 1060 -35.92 -15.80 -11.05
CA ALA A 1060 -36.66 -16.32 -9.91
C ALA A 1060 -38.08 -16.74 -10.29
N THR A 1061 -38.63 -17.70 -9.56
CA THR A 1061 -40.03 -18.09 -9.67
C THR A 1061 -40.96 -17.01 -9.09
N PRO A 1062 -42.26 -16.97 -9.47
CA PRO A 1062 -43.20 -16.03 -8.89
C PRO A 1062 -43.32 -16.13 -7.37
N ASP A 1063 -43.26 -17.33 -6.82
CA ASP A 1063 -43.34 -17.56 -5.39
C ASP A 1063 -42.10 -17.02 -4.66
N GLU A 1064 -40.89 -17.25 -5.20
CA GLU A 1064 -39.64 -16.70 -4.66
C GLU A 1064 -39.65 -15.17 -4.68
N ALA A 1065 -40.10 -14.56 -5.78
CA ALA A 1065 -40.18 -13.10 -5.88
C ALA A 1065 -41.12 -12.51 -4.82
N VAL A 1066 -42.31 -13.09 -4.62
CA VAL A 1066 -43.25 -12.67 -3.58
C VAL A 1066 -42.66 -12.87 -2.18
N GLN A 1067 -42.02 -14.02 -1.92
CA GLN A 1067 -41.40 -14.31 -0.63
C GLN A 1067 -40.29 -13.30 -0.30
N THR A 1068 -39.42 -12.98 -1.27
CA THR A 1068 -38.37 -11.98 -1.11
C THR A 1068 -38.93 -10.59 -0.82
N PHE A 1069 -39.92 -10.14 -1.60
CA PHE A 1069 -40.52 -8.82 -1.41
C PHE A 1069 -41.24 -8.72 -0.07
N GLU A 1070 -42.03 -9.73 0.31
CA GLU A 1070 -42.70 -9.76 1.63
C GLU A 1070 -41.69 -9.83 2.78
N ALA A 1071 -40.58 -10.59 2.63
CA ALA A 1071 -39.53 -10.67 3.64
C ALA A 1071 -38.81 -9.33 3.85
N LEU A 1072 -38.47 -8.62 2.78
CA LEU A 1072 -37.83 -7.30 2.87
C LEU A 1072 -38.82 -6.24 3.37
N ARG A 1073 -40.07 -6.27 2.92
CA ARG A 1073 -41.11 -5.34 3.35
C ARG A 1073 -41.49 -5.53 4.82
N ALA A 1074 -41.54 -6.76 5.31
CA ALA A 1074 -41.75 -7.05 6.74
C ALA A 1074 -40.66 -6.42 7.63
N ARG A 1075 -39.48 -6.16 7.07
CA ARG A 1075 -38.33 -5.50 7.72
C ARG A 1075 -38.19 -4.01 7.37
N LEU A 1076 -39.17 -3.43 6.67
CA LEU A 1076 -39.20 -2.02 6.25
C LEU A 1076 -38.09 -1.64 5.29
N LEU A 1077 -37.53 -2.61 4.60
CA LEU A 1077 -36.49 -2.42 3.60
C LEU A 1077 -37.03 -2.10 2.22
N LEU A 1078 -38.35 -2.20 2.02
CA LEU A 1078 -39.04 -1.86 0.78
C LEU A 1078 -40.30 -1.03 1.04
N GLU A 1079 -40.53 -0.05 0.18
CA GLU A 1079 -41.75 0.74 0.08
C GLU A 1079 -42.24 0.79 -1.38
N PRO A 1080 -43.55 0.99 -1.64
CA PRO A 1080 -44.07 1.26 -2.98
C PRO A 1080 -43.49 2.55 -3.57
N SER A 1081 -43.10 2.55 -4.84
CA SER A 1081 -42.45 3.69 -5.51
C SER A 1081 -43.41 4.82 -5.90
N GLY A 1082 -44.72 4.60 -5.89
CA GLY A 1082 -45.76 5.49 -6.45
C GLY A 1082 -46.95 5.85 -5.55
N GLY A 1083 -46.81 5.78 -4.22
CA GLY A 1083 -47.87 6.20 -3.29
C GLY A 1083 -47.77 7.68 -2.88
N ASP A 1084 -48.91 8.36 -2.77
CA ASP A 1084 -49.09 9.62 -2.00
C ASP A 1084 -48.87 9.41 -0.48
N GLU A 1085 -48.74 8.16 -0.05
CA GLU A 1085 -48.43 7.73 1.31
C GLU A 1085 -46.96 8.10 1.62
N GLY A 1086 -46.75 8.95 2.63
CA GLY A 1086 -45.42 9.51 2.95
C GLY A 1086 -44.36 8.44 3.29
N PRO A 1087 -43.07 8.82 3.45
CA PRO A 1087 -41.90 7.92 3.54
C PRO A 1087 -41.88 6.84 4.64
N LEU A 1088 -42.97 6.62 5.37
CA LEU A 1088 -43.08 5.78 6.56
C LEU A 1088 -44.48 5.16 6.77
N GLU A 1089 -45.44 5.37 5.86
CA GLU A 1089 -46.76 4.77 5.98
C GLU A 1089 -46.73 3.30 5.54
N HIS A 1090 -47.12 2.41 6.45
CA HIS A 1090 -47.19 0.99 6.17
C HIS A 1090 -48.56 0.66 5.61
N SER A 1091 -48.62 0.36 4.31
CA SER A 1091 -49.82 -0.25 3.74
C SER A 1091 -49.89 -1.72 4.18
N GLU A 1092 -50.93 -2.12 4.91
CA GLU A 1092 -51.22 -3.54 5.24
C GLU A 1092 -51.57 -4.39 3.99
N LYS A 1093 -51.53 -3.80 2.80
CA LYS A 1093 -51.83 -4.47 1.52
C LYS A 1093 -50.72 -5.46 1.15
N ARG A 1094 -51.09 -6.61 0.58
CA ARG A 1094 -50.12 -7.60 0.04
C ARG A 1094 -49.27 -6.98 -1.08
N VAL A 1095 -48.12 -7.59 -1.38
CA VAL A 1095 -47.30 -7.17 -2.52
C VAL A 1095 -48.11 -7.32 -3.82
N GLU A 1096 -48.13 -6.26 -4.63
CA GLU A 1096 -48.86 -6.20 -5.90
C GLU A 1096 -47.90 -6.27 -7.09
N ASP A 1097 -48.26 -7.04 -8.12
CA ASP A 1097 -47.37 -7.35 -9.25
C ASP A 1097 -46.98 -6.12 -10.09
N LYS A 1098 -47.92 -5.20 -10.33
CA LYS A 1098 -47.72 -4.01 -11.17
C LYS A 1098 -47.13 -2.81 -10.41
N VAL A 1099 -46.86 -2.95 -9.12
CA VAL A 1099 -46.35 -1.87 -8.28
C VAL A 1099 -44.83 -2.00 -8.21
N GLY A 1100 -44.13 -0.91 -8.50
CA GLY A 1100 -42.69 -0.83 -8.26
C GLY A 1100 -42.40 -0.70 -6.76
N TYR A 1101 -41.39 -1.41 -6.27
CA TYR A 1101 -40.90 -1.30 -4.91
C TYR A 1101 -39.48 -0.75 -4.90
N ARG A 1102 -39.14 0.06 -3.91
CA ARG A 1102 -37.81 0.64 -3.73
C ARG A 1102 -37.36 0.58 -2.28
N ILE A 1103 -36.06 0.72 -2.04
CA ILE A 1103 -35.54 0.91 -0.68
C ILE A 1103 -35.93 2.33 -0.23
N PRO A 1104 -36.50 2.50 0.98
CA PRO A 1104 -36.82 3.82 1.51
C PRO A 1104 -35.58 4.73 1.52
N SER A 1105 -35.75 5.99 1.15
CA SER A 1105 -34.65 6.97 1.06
C SER A 1105 -33.92 7.17 2.40
N LEU A 1106 -34.61 6.93 3.52
CA LEU A 1106 -34.03 6.94 4.88
C LEU A 1106 -33.02 5.80 5.10
N LEU A 1107 -33.23 4.64 4.47
CA LEU A 1107 -32.44 3.44 4.68
C LEU A 1107 -31.46 3.15 3.54
N SER A 1108 -31.58 3.83 2.39
CA SER A 1108 -30.75 3.60 1.19
C SER A 1108 -29.25 3.57 1.51
N GLN A 1109 -28.76 4.56 2.27
CA GLN A 1109 -27.35 4.68 2.63
C GLN A 1109 -26.91 3.67 3.68
N VAL A 1110 -27.79 3.35 4.64
CA VAL A 1110 -27.54 2.33 5.65
C VAL A 1110 -27.39 0.96 4.99
N VAL A 1111 -28.29 0.64 4.06
CA VAL A 1111 -28.24 -0.58 3.25
C VAL A 1111 -26.99 -0.59 2.37
N ALA A 1112 -26.69 0.51 1.66
CA ALA A 1112 -25.50 0.60 0.83
C ALA A 1112 -24.21 0.40 1.64
N ARG A 1113 -24.11 0.97 2.85
CA ARG A 1113 -22.97 0.80 3.76
C ARG A 1113 -22.89 -0.63 4.30
N HIS A 1114 -24.01 -1.23 4.67
CA HIS A 1114 -24.07 -2.64 5.06
C HIS A 1114 -23.52 -3.55 3.95
N LEU A 1115 -24.01 -3.38 2.72
CA LEU A 1115 -23.55 -4.15 1.57
C LEU A 1115 -22.09 -3.89 1.21
N LYS A 1116 -21.58 -2.66 1.40
CA LYS A 1116 -20.15 -2.34 1.26
C LYS A 1116 -19.29 -3.06 2.30
N ASN A 1117 -19.69 -3.04 3.57
CA ASN A 1117 -18.99 -3.74 4.65
C ASN A 1117 -18.96 -5.26 4.41
N ARG A 1118 -19.96 -5.80 3.72
CA ARG A 1118 -20.08 -7.21 3.33
C ARG A 1118 -19.37 -7.52 2.00
N ASN A 1119 -18.74 -6.54 1.35
CA ASN A 1119 -18.11 -6.66 0.03
C ASN A 1119 -19.06 -7.11 -1.10
N ILE A 1120 -20.35 -6.76 -1.00
CA ILE A 1120 -21.38 -7.07 -2.00
C ILE A 1120 -21.57 -5.87 -2.95
N LEU A 1121 -21.47 -4.64 -2.42
CA LEU A 1121 -21.47 -3.39 -3.17
C LEU A 1121 -20.05 -2.81 -3.15
N HIS A 1122 -19.52 -2.42 -4.31
CA HIS A 1122 -18.18 -1.85 -4.47
C HIS A 1122 -18.26 -0.38 -4.88
#